data_AF-A0A1B6KR45-F1
#
_entry.id   AF-A0A1B6KR45-F1
#
_cell.length_a   1.000
_cell.length_b   1.000
_cell.length_c   1.000
_cell.angle_alpha   90.00
_cell.angle_beta   90.00
_cell.angle_gamma   90.00
#
_symmetry.space_group_name_H-M   'P 1'
#
loop_
_entity.id
_entity.type
_entity.pdbx_description
1 polymer ?
#
loop_
_entity_poly.entity_id
_entity_poly.type
_entity_poly.pdbx_seq_one_letter_code
_entity_poly.pdbx_strand_id
1 'polypeptide(L)'
;KVVPFFEALKLGWIVQSGVTTKKSLKKLEPGISLADAVQRGIFNTTTGEIKDPKTNEILNLAEALVEGIVDPDLITIRNPANDDLLSLADAVECGIVDLNRGVVINPETREETSLQAAFNEGFVLSGLRKPISLEPVVKKGWYTASGKILDPLTKREIDICESVKRGIVDPLITECKDTKANHFITLNDALSKKLVDPDNGKLKDSITGSLIPLDSAVEQGLIRTNNISFPLIDAIVQEYYSPKNGKFLNPCIGEEQTLREAKNCKFVDCTSVLIKDAHNDKVITVAEAERTALLDTDKGVLKYPVQMTLDTAYQKGYILTTQKPLSLQEALAQGCYDPKTGLMVMGDEDRITLDEAMNIGEVNRNALTVKDPRSGDIITLSDAIKIGVVDPKSGTATDPTNGAEMHFYDALDRGLIVPAKRKFSLPEAVFKGFYDPASGKFTSPETREKLQTDRAIRRGIIDPVSTMVKVDGKVMTFEHAVEDGIVDAKAGTIKFENQKLDFQEAFEQGLLIEVRRPMSLNEAILKGIYDERSGLFVDPGTGEKLTLQQAIQSYLIDPDSVHVKDTRSGFLRKLNLAEAIKHGFIDGVSGKVKDFTKGESEVSIVDAFESGLIVDSKAAVSIQRAIHQGLYDDQSGKFTDPNTGRKITLHEAIRRFIINPLLPCYWDRKSERLLSLVETCRDGIIDRRAGMFKEPGANCTVSLSEAMELGLIVDIESAGFGLYEAIAMGLCEEGKFVHPSTGRKLTLCDAVKEELVNPVTSLVKNSKTGRYLKLPEAVEATIIDDMVGAYQVPDTKKILTLQEAKNRGLIVTAKRPLSIEEAIKCGLFRTDSGKFADPESGEFHDLLQAINKDFINAETTAIKDPVTGQLKSVNSAIEDGTIDISKGRVLDPKSKRSYSIDTAMQKGILVTVEKPLTFQQAVRRGSIDFLKGTFKDPRTMRECTLEEAIKYELIDPESAVVKDPKTGNFLTLKKAITDGIIDMNKRAALDPQTGKVKSLCIMFEQGTVVFLREPLSFDVAVEQGHLDTTTGKFTDPQSKEVLTLKEAITLGLIDPDSVLVKDMAKKKLLKLPEAFRKGVMDSDKGNVLDTVSSKLHSLPNAIEIGLVTTHGLSLIEGLDFGLYNPTTGSFTDPFCTSGGVMERRRLNLTEAIKSGLIDPSTSV
;
A
#
# COMPACT_ATOMS: atom_id res chain seq x y z
N LYS A 1 -8.79 31.35 -60.01
CA LYS A 1 -9.49 30.18 -59.42
C LYS A 1 -8.70 29.79 -58.18
N VAL A 2 -9.32 29.84 -57.01
CA VAL A 2 -8.68 29.41 -55.76
C VAL A 2 -8.82 27.89 -55.70
N VAL A 3 -7.70 27.17 -55.61
CA VAL A 3 -7.70 25.71 -55.55
C VAL A 3 -7.65 25.27 -54.09
N PRO A 4 -8.53 24.37 -53.62
CA PRO A 4 -8.51 23.84 -52.27
C PRO A 4 -7.18 23.14 -51.95
N PHE A 5 -6.68 23.32 -50.73
CA PHE A 5 -5.38 22.83 -50.26
C PHE A 5 -5.15 21.32 -50.49
N PHE A 6 -6.17 20.49 -50.23
CA PHE A 6 -6.08 19.04 -50.43
C PHE A 6 -6.05 18.63 -51.90
N GLU A 7 -6.60 19.46 -52.79
CA GLU A 7 -6.58 19.24 -54.23
C GLU A 7 -5.21 19.65 -54.81
N ALA A 8 -4.59 20.70 -54.27
CA ALA A 8 -3.22 21.11 -54.59
C ALA A 8 -2.16 20.07 -54.15
N LEU A 9 -2.40 19.35 -53.03
CA LEU A 9 -1.58 18.21 -52.60
C LEU A 9 -1.70 17.01 -53.57
N LYS A 10 -2.93 16.67 -53.99
CA LYS A 10 -3.16 15.57 -54.94
C LYS A 10 -2.56 15.82 -56.32
N LEU A 11 -2.53 17.08 -56.75
CA LEU A 11 -1.92 17.50 -58.02
C LEU A 11 -0.39 17.61 -57.95
N GLY A 12 0.21 17.37 -56.78
CA GLY A 12 1.67 17.42 -56.59
C GLY A 12 2.26 18.84 -56.69
N TRP A 13 1.43 19.88 -56.56
CA TRP A 13 1.86 21.27 -56.62
C TRP A 13 2.44 21.76 -55.28
N ILE A 14 2.12 21.06 -54.20
CA ILE A 14 2.74 21.24 -52.89
C ILE A 14 3.51 19.96 -52.59
N VAL A 15 4.84 20.04 -52.68
CA VAL A 15 5.75 18.93 -52.35
C VAL A 15 6.43 19.27 -51.04
N GLN A 16 6.34 18.37 -50.06
CA GLN A 16 7.06 18.51 -48.80
C GLN A 16 8.55 18.34 -49.09
N SER A 17 9.34 19.42 -48.96
CA SER A 17 10.79 19.30 -49.01
C SER A 17 11.22 18.33 -47.92
N GLY A 18 11.96 17.29 -48.31
CA GLY A 18 12.36 16.20 -47.43
C GLY A 18 13.13 16.70 -46.21
N VAL A 19 12.42 16.94 -45.12
CA VAL A 19 12.93 16.60 -43.81
C VAL A 19 12.89 15.08 -43.80
N THR A 20 14.06 14.47 -44.02
CA THR A 20 14.29 13.08 -43.67
C THR A 20 14.11 12.93 -42.17
N THR A 21 12.87 12.89 -41.71
CA THR A 21 12.51 12.19 -40.48
C THR A 21 12.68 10.70 -40.74
N LYS A 22 13.93 10.26 -40.89
CA LYS A 22 14.33 9.07 -40.16
C LYS A 22 14.36 9.50 -38.69
N LYS A 23 13.19 9.55 -38.05
CA LYS A 23 13.10 9.39 -36.60
C LYS A 23 13.52 7.96 -36.31
N SER A 24 14.81 7.71 -36.44
CA SER A 24 15.44 6.72 -35.61
C SER A 24 15.44 7.36 -34.23
N LEU A 25 14.44 7.02 -33.41
CA LEU A 25 14.52 7.17 -31.96
C LEU A 25 15.74 6.34 -31.53
N LYS A 26 16.93 6.92 -31.66
CA LYS A 26 18.21 6.25 -31.39
C LYS A 26 18.68 6.72 -30.03
N LYS A 27 18.69 5.77 -29.08
CA LYS A 27 19.34 5.79 -27.76
C LYS A 27 19.02 6.99 -26.87
N LEU A 28 18.31 6.72 -25.77
CA LEU A 28 18.26 7.54 -24.55
C LEU A 28 19.61 7.56 -23.80
N GLU A 29 20.75 7.59 -24.50
CA GLU A 29 22.03 7.81 -23.83
C GLU A 29 22.13 9.30 -23.46
N PRO A 30 22.61 9.65 -22.25
CA PRO A 30 22.90 11.04 -21.91
C PRO A 30 23.90 11.61 -22.91
N GLY A 31 23.66 12.84 -23.37
CA GLY A 31 24.55 13.53 -24.29
C GLY A 31 25.95 13.65 -23.70
N ILE A 32 26.97 13.74 -24.54
CA ILE A 32 28.35 13.91 -24.08
C ILE A 32 28.50 15.37 -23.61
N SER A 33 29.16 15.60 -22.46
CA SER A 33 29.50 16.96 -22.04
C SER A 33 30.44 17.61 -23.05
N LEU A 34 30.33 18.91 -23.26
CA LEU A 34 31.15 19.60 -24.24
C LEU A 34 32.66 19.54 -23.88
N ALA A 35 33.00 19.47 -22.59
CA ALA A 35 34.34 19.27 -22.08
C ALA A 35 34.89 17.87 -22.39
N ASP A 36 34.06 16.83 -22.23
CA ASP A 36 34.43 15.47 -22.63
C ASP A 36 34.59 15.35 -24.15
N ALA A 37 33.75 16.04 -24.92
CA ALA A 37 33.85 16.08 -26.37
C ALA A 37 35.18 16.71 -26.82
N VAL A 38 35.65 17.78 -26.15
CA VAL A 38 36.98 18.37 -26.38
C VAL A 38 38.09 17.38 -26.02
N GLN A 39 38.05 16.76 -24.83
CA GLN A 39 39.09 15.85 -24.37
C GLN A 39 39.23 14.59 -25.23
N ARG A 40 38.11 14.08 -25.74
CA ARG A 40 38.08 12.92 -26.65
C ARG A 40 38.44 13.28 -28.09
N GLY A 41 38.68 14.56 -28.41
CA GLY A 41 38.93 15.05 -29.76
C GLY A 41 37.71 14.93 -30.69
N ILE A 42 36.52 14.80 -30.11
CA ILE A 42 35.23 14.72 -30.82
C ILE A 42 34.79 16.11 -31.27
N PHE A 43 35.07 17.12 -30.46
CA PHE A 43 34.84 18.53 -30.77
C PHE A 43 36.15 19.22 -31.10
N ASN A 44 36.22 19.84 -32.28
CA ASN A 44 37.35 20.67 -32.66
C ASN A 44 37.10 22.11 -32.20
N THR A 45 37.84 22.57 -31.19
CA THR A 45 37.71 23.92 -30.62
C THR A 45 38.04 25.04 -31.61
N THR A 46 38.78 24.73 -32.67
CA THR A 46 39.19 25.70 -33.70
C THR A 46 38.14 25.83 -34.79
N THR A 47 37.54 24.70 -35.24
CA THR A 47 36.54 24.69 -36.33
C THR A 47 35.09 24.70 -35.84
N GLY A 48 34.82 24.41 -34.57
CA GLY A 48 33.47 24.37 -34.01
C GLY A 48 32.64 23.16 -34.44
N GLU A 49 33.28 22.18 -35.06
CA GLU A 49 32.67 20.97 -35.61
C GLU A 49 32.69 19.82 -34.60
N ILE A 50 31.57 19.12 -34.48
CA ILE A 50 31.39 17.92 -33.65
C ILE A 50 31.27 16.71 -34.57
N LYS A 51 32.08 15.68 -34.32
CA LYS A 51 32.00 14.42 -35.04
C LYS A 51 31.12 13.44 -34.27
N ASP A 52 29.97 13.06 -34.81
CA ASP A 52 29.10 12.06 -34.15
C ASP A 52 29.85 10.72 -34.02
N PRO A 53 30.04 10.19 -32.79
CA PRO A 53 30.74 8.93 -32.56
C PRO A 53 30.02 7.70 -33.15
N LYS A 54 28.71 7.78 -33.45
CA LYS A 54 27.91 6.66 -33.98
C LYS A 54 27.80 6.68 -35.50
N THR A 55 27.63 7.85 -36.09
CA THR A 55 27.43 8.00 -37.55
C THR A 55 28.68 8.48 -38.29
N ASN A 56 29.69 8.99 -37.58
CA ASN A 56 30.85 9.72 -38.13
C ASN A 56 30.48 11.00 -38.91
N GLU A 57 29.23 11.47 -38.84
CA GLU A 57 28.82 12.73 -39.46
C GLU A 57 29.41 13.94 -38.71
N ILE A 58 29.71 15.00 -39.46
CA ILE A 58 30.24 16.26 -38.92
C ILE A 58 29.06 17.23 -38.80
N LEU A 59 28.81 17.70 -37.58
CA LEU A 59 27.69 18.56 -37.24
C LEU A 59 28.22 19.85 -36.59
N ASN A 60 27.48 20.95 -36.74
CA ASN A 60 27.77 22.16 -35.99
C ASN A 60 27.24 22.05 -34.54
N LEU A 61 27.68 22.95 -33.66
CA LEU A 61 27.31 22.90 -32.24
C LEU A 61 25.79 23.02 -31.99
N ALA A 62 25.06 23.78 -32.81
CA ALA A 62 23.61 23.93 -32.69
C ALA A 62 22.88 22.64 -33.11
N GLU A 63 23.28 22.03 -34.22
CA GLU A 63 22.76 20.76 -34.73
C GLU A 63 23.05 19.62 -33.74
N ALA A 64 24.25 19.58 -33.16
CA ALA A 64 24.61 18.59 -32.17
C ALA A 64 23.81 18.69 -30.87
N LEU A 65 23.34 19.89 -30.50
CA LEU A 65 22.44 20.11 -29.36
C LEU A 65 21.01 19.68 -29.67
N VAL A 66 20.53 19.94 -30.89
CA VAL A 66 19.18 19.52 -31.33
C VAL A 66 19.10 18.01 -31.51
N GLU A 67 20.14 17.38 -32.06
CA GLU A 67 20.27 15.92 -32.21
C GLU A 67 20.60 15.21 -30.88
N GLY A 68 20.87 15.96 -29.81
CA GLY A 68 21.14 15.42 -28.47
C GLY A 68 22.49 14.70 -28.32
N ILE A 69 23.45 14.97 -29.21
CA ILE A 69 24.82 14.45 -29.12
C ILE A 69 25.57 15.11 -27.96
N VAL A 70 25.36 16.42 -27.80
CA VAL A 70 25.83 17.19 -26.64
C VAL A 70 24.65 17.39 -25.71
N ASP A 71 24.85 17.13 -24.43
CA ASP A 71 23.78 17.30 -23.44
C ASP A 71 23.45 18.79 -23.25
N PRO A 72 22.21 19.23 -23.57
CA PRO A 72 21.77 20.60 -23.37
C PRO A 72 21.85 21.06 -21.91
N ASP A 73 21.63 20.13 -20.97
CA ASP A 73 21.56 20.43 -19.53
C ASP A 73 22.95 20.65 -18.91
N LEU A 74 24.02 20.20 -19.58
CA LEU A 74 25.41 20.38 -19.16
C LEU A 74 26.06 21.64 -19.73
N ILE A 75 25.31 22.46 -20.48
CA ILE A 75 25.77 23.75 -20.99
C ILE A 75 25.22 24.88 -20.12
N THR A 76 26.14 25.70 -19.62
CA THR A 76 25.81 26.95 -18.96
C THR A 76 26.15 28.11 -19.89
N ILE A 77 25.20 29.03 -20.04
CA ILE A 77 25.40 30.25 -20.81
C ILE A 77 25.61 31.39 -19.85
N ARG A 78 26.71 32.09 -20.06
CA ARG A 78 27.02 33.32 -19.36
C ARG A 78 26.40 34.47 -20.11
N ASN A 79 25.51 35.20 -19.46
CA ASN A 79 24.86 36.37 -20.02
C ASN A 79 25.92 37.43 -20.36
N PRO A 80 26.03 37.86 -21.64
CA PRO A 80 27.02 38.84 -22.06
C PRO A 80 26.90 40.22 -21.41
N ALA A 81 25.74 40.57 -20.84
CA ALA A 81 25.50 41.88 -20.26
C ALA A 81 25.89 41.99 -18.77
N ASN A 82 25.53 40.99 -17.96
CA ASN A 82 25.67 41.04 -16.50
C ASN A 82 26.53 39.90 -15.92
N ASP A 83 27.12 39.06 -16.78
CA ASP A 83 27.94 37.92 -16.40
C ASP A 83 27.20 36.81 -15.61
N ASP A 84 25.86 36.85 -15.52
CA ASP A 84 25.06 35.82 -14.84
C ASP A 84 25.11 34.47 -15.59
N LEU A 85 25.18 33.38 -14.82
CA LEU A 85 25.16 32.02 -15.37
C LEU A 85 23.70 31.52 -15.47
N LEU A 86 23.27 31.20 -16.68
CA LEU A 86 21.96 30.67 -17.01
C LEU A 86 22.08 29.25 -17.57
N SER A 87 21.06 28.41 -17.34
CA SER A 87 20.96 27.16 -18.08
C SER A 87 20.66 27.44 -19.54
N LEU A 88 20.97 26.49 -20.44
CA LEU A 88 20.64 26.64 -21.86
C LEU A 88 19.14 26.86 -22.09
N ALA A 89 18.27 26.20 -21.30
CA ALA A 89 16.83 26.38 -21.37
C ALA A 89 16.43 27.82 -21.00
N ASP A 90 16.90 28.33 -19.86
CA ASP A 90 16.58 29.68 -19.39
C ASP A 90 17.15 30.76 -20.32
N ALA A 91 18.33 30.52 -20.90
CA ALA A 91 18.95 31.43 -21.86
C ALA A 91 18.18 31.51 -23.19
N VAL A 92 17.57 30.40 -23.63
CA VAL A 92 16.68 30.39 -24.80
C VAL A 92 15.37 31.12 -24.49
N GLU A 93 14.78 30.89 -23.30
CA GLU A 93 13.56 31.58 -22.87
C GLU A 93 13.77 33.09 -22.71
N CYS A 94 14.93 33.50 -22.19
CA CYS A 94 15.33 34.90 -22.08
C CYS A 94 15.72 35.54 -23.42
N GLY A 95 15.75 34.78 -24.52
CA GLY A 95 16.16 35.26 -25.85
C GLY A 95 17.64 35.62 -25.97
N ILE A 96 18.48 35.15 -25.04
CA ILE A 96 19.93 35.31 -25.05
C ILE A 96 20.57 34.32 -26.03
N VAL A 97 19.92 33.17 -26.27
CA VAL A 97 20.40 32.18 -27.26
C VAL A 97 19.29 31.81 -28.24
N ASP A 98 19.61 31.90 -29.53
CA ASP A 98 18.77 31.40 -30.60
C ASP A 98 19.41 30.11 -31.16
N LEU A 99 18.88 28.96 -30.76
CA LEU A 99 19.35 27.64 -31.19
C LEU A 99 19.09 27.38 -32.68
N ASN A 100 18.06 28.00 -33.29
CA ASN A 100 17.78 27.81 -34.71
C ASN A 100 18.82 28.54 -35.58
N ARG A 101 19.29 29.70 -35.11
CA ARG A 101 20.32 30.50 -35.77
C ARG A 101 21.74 30.17 -35.31
N GLY A 102 21.87 29.46 -34.19
CA GLY A 102 23.16 29.08 -33.60
C GLY A 102 23.96 30.26 -33.05
N VAL A 103 23.29 31.28 -32.49
CA VAL A 103 23.92 32.53 -32.01
C VAL A 103 23.54 32.86 -30.57
N VAL A 104 24.46 33.52 -29.86
CA VAL A 104 24.25 34.18 -28.57
C VAL A 104 24.07 35.67 -28.84
N ILE A 105 23.03 36.26 -28.26
CA ILE A 105 22.62 37.65 -28.46
C ILE A 105 22.87 38.40 -27.15
N ASN A 106 23.67 39.46 -27.21
CA ASN A 106 23.80 40.36 -26.06
C ASN A 106 22.49 41.19 -25.94
N PRO A 107 21.75 41.11 -24.82
CA PRO A 107 20.47 41.79 -24.69
C PRO A 107 20.59 43.32 -24.68
N GLU A 108 21.75 43.88 -24.29
CA GLU A 108 21.97 45.32 -24.23
C GLU A 108 22.50 45.88 -25.56
N THR A 109 23.54 45.25 -26.13
CA THR A 109 24.20 45.74 -27.37
C THR A 109 23.54 45.23 -28.64
N ARG A 110 22.71 44.20 -28.56
CA ARG A 110 22.14 43.43 -29.69
C ARG A 110 23.20 42.83 -30.63
N GLU A 111 24.44 42.72 -30.16
CA GLU A 111 25.49 42.04 -30.92
C GLU A 111 25.24 40.54 -30.91
N GLU A 112 25.38 39.91 -32.08
CA GLU A 112 25.18 38.48 -32.27
C GLU A 112 26.56 37.81 -32.41
N THR A 113 26.86 36.88 -31.51
CA THR A 113 28.06 36.03 -31.58
C THR A 113 27.66 34.61 -31.93
N SER A 114 28.38 33.96 -32.85
CA SER A 114 28.13 32.53 -33.14
C SER A 114 28.39 31.68 -31.90
N LEU A 115 27.66 30.58 -31.68
CA LEU A 115 27.88 29.67 -30.54
C LEU A 115 29.34 29.19 -30.43
N GLN A 116 30.04 29.05 -31.56
CA GLN A 116 31.47 28.74 -31.60
C GLN A 116 32.34 29.89 -31.07
N ALA A 117 32.10 31.12 -31.56
CA ALA A 117 32.83 32.30 -31.07
C ALA A 117 32.53 32.53 -29.58
N ALA A 118 31.26 32.38 -29.20
CA ALA A 118 30.79 32.46 -27.82
C ALA A 118 31.44 31.41 -26.90
N PHE A 119 31.70 30.19 -27.39
CA PHE A 119 32.49 29.20 -26.63
C PHE A 119 33.94 29.64 -26.40
N ASN A 120 34.58 30.21 -27.42
CA ASN A 120 35.95 30.69 -27.34
C ASN A 120 36.11 31.95 -26.46
N GLU A 121 35.10 32.81 -26.47
CA GLU A 121 34.99 34.02 -25.64
C GLU A 121 34.52 33.72 -24.21
N GLY A 122 34.08 32.49 -23.93
CA GLY A 122 33.66 32.06 -22.60
C GLY A 122 32.22 32.44 -22.22
N PHE A 123 31.39 32.80 -23.21
CA PHE A 123 29.93 32.96 -23.06
C PHE A 123 29.19 31.62 -23.05
N VAL A 124 29.72 30.61 -23.75
CA VAL A 124 29.25 29.22 -23.66
C VAL A 124 30.25 28.45 -22.81
N LEU A 125 29.82 28.00 -21.64
CA LEU A 125 30.63 27.23 -20.71
C LEU A 125 30.15 25.77 -20.70
N SER A 126 31.12 24.86 -20.73
CA SER A 126 30.85 23.44 -20.56
C SER A 126 30.80 23.12 -19.08
N GLY A 127 29.61 23.14 -18.48
CA GLY A 127 29.37 22.83 -17.08
C GLY A 127 30.13 23.72 -16.10
N LEU A 128 30.06 23.37 -14.82
CA LEU A 128 30.84 24.02 -13.77
C LEU A 128 32.31 23.62 -13.92
N ARG A 129 33.14 24.50 -14.49
CA ARG A 129 34.60 24.33 -14.40
C ARG A 129 34.97 24.38 -12.92
N LYS A 130 35.75 23.40 -12.46
CA LYS A 130 36.16 23.29 -11.05
C LYS A 130 37.38 24.17 -10.84
N PRO A 131 37.24 25.32 -10.16
CA PRO A 131 38.33 26.26 -10.04
C PRO A 131 39.39 25.70 -9.09
N ILE A 132 40.66 25.98 -9.38
CA ILE A 132 41.81 25.59 -8.54
C ILE A 132 42.50 26.84 -7.99
N SER A 133 43.26 26.74 -6.90
CA SER A 133 44.01 27.90 -6.40
C SER A 133 45.15 28.28 -7.36
N LEU A 134 45.60 29.54 -7.29
CA LEU A 134 46.68 30.07 -8.15
C LEU A 134 48.02 29.35 -7.96
N GLU A 135 48.30 28.81 -6.78
CA GLU A 135 49.55 28.09 -6.50
C GLU A 135 49.68 26.79 -7.35
N PRO A 136 48.68 25.88 -7.37
CA PRO A 136 48.57 24.79 -8.35
C PRO A 136 48.65 25.21 -9.82
N VAL A 137 47.99 26.31 -10.22
CA VAL A 137 48.03 26.82 -11.61
C VAL A 137 49.46 27.11 -12.03
N VAL A 138 50.22 27.76 -11.16
CA VAL A 138 51.65 28.05 -11.36
C VAL A 138 52.46 26.77 -11.40
N LYS A 139 52.28 25.86 -10.43
CA LYS A 139 53.04 24.58 -10.35
C LYS A 139 52.79 23.67 -11.57
N LYS A 140 51.59 23.71 -12.15
CA LYS A 140 51.24 22.98 -13.38
C LYS A 140 51.76 23.62 -14.67
N GLY A 141 52.40 24.79 -14.59
CA GLY A 141 52.90 25.51 -15.76
C GLY A 141 51.80 26.13 -16.62
N TRP A 142 50.61 26.39 -16.06
CA TRP A 142 49.53 27.10 -16.77
C TRP A 142 49.74 28.62 -16.75
N TYR A 143 50.61 29.11 -15.87
CA TYR A 143 51.06 30.50 -15.89
C TYR A 143 52.19 30.66 -16.92
N THR A 144 51.99 31.56 -17.88
CA THR A 144 52.93 31.81 -18.98
C THR A 144 53.89 32.95 -18.65
N ALA A 145 55.04 33.00 -19.35
CA ALA A 145 56.03 34.06 -19.16
C ALA A 145 55.50 35.48 -19.50
N SER A 146 54.38 35.59 -20.21
CA SER A 146 53.66 36.83 -20.51
C SER A 146 52.85 37.36 -19.32
N GLY A 147 52.71 36.58 -18.23
CA GLY A 147 51.89 36.95 -17.08
C GLY A 147 50.43 36.50 -17.18
N LYS A 148 50.07 35.73 -18.23
CA LYS A 148 48.70 35.26 -18.48
C LYS A 148 48.52 33.79 -18.09
N ILE A 149 47.27 33.40 -17.86
CA ILE A 149 46.89 32.02 -17.51
C ILE A 149 46.41 31.29 -18.78
N LEU A 150 46.86 30.06 -18.98
CA LEU A 150 46.43 29.20 -20.08
C LEU A 150 45.12 28.50 -19.72
N ASP A 151 44.07 28.69 -20.54
CA ASP A 151 42.82 27.95 -20.41
C ASP A 151 43.03 26.47 -20.81
N PRO A 152 42.80 25.49 -19.91
CA PRO A 152 43.02 24.07 -20.21
C PRO A 152 42.16 23.50 -21.35
N LEU A 153 40.97 24.08 -21.59
CA LEU A 153 40.03 23.60 -22.61
C LEU A 153 40.24 24.29 -23.96
N THR A 154 40.37 25.62 -23.97
CA THR A 154 40.52 26.40 -25.21
C THR A 154 41.97 26.60 -25.65
N LYS A 155 42.94 26.33 -24.77
CA LYS A 155 44.39 26.55 -24.97
C LYS A 155 44.76 28.00 -25.29
N ARG A 156 43.91 28.97 -24.93
CA ARG A 156 44.18 30.41 -25.09
C ARG A 156 44.76 31.00 -23.82
N GLU A 157 45.60 32.02 -23.98
CA GLU A 157 46.09 32.86 -22.89
C GLU A 157 45.01 33.87 -22.50
N ILE A 158 44.64 33.87 -21.22
CA ILE A 158 43.60 34.72 -20.64
C ILE A 158 44.14 35.45 -19.41
N ASP A 159 43.51 36.57 -19.09
CA ASP A 159 43.89 37.41 -17.94
C ASP A 159 43.35 36.82 -16.63
N ILE A 160 43.88 37.25 -15.49
CA ILE A 160 43.51 36.67 -14.18
C ILE A 160 42.01 36.88 -13.89
N CYS A 161 41.49 38.09 -14.12
CA CYS A 161 40.07 38.39 -13.96
C CYS A 161 39.19 37.49 -14.84
N GLU A 162 39.62 37.24 -16.08
CA GLU A 162 38.89 36.37 -17.00
C GLU A 162 38.98 34.90 -16.58
N SER A 163 40.11 34.47 -16.01
CA SER A 163 40.28 33.12 -15.46
C SER A 163 39.38 32.83 -14.26
N VAL A 164 39.15 33.82 -13.38
CA VAL A 164 38.21 33.73 -12.25
C VAL A 164 36.77 33.65 -12.79
N LYS A 165 36.43 34.53 -13.74
CA LYS A 165 35.13 34.58 -14.40
C LYS A 165 34.77 33.29 -15.16
N ARG A 166 35.76 32.64 -15.78
CA ARG A 166 35.62 31.35 -16.47
C ARG A 166 35.67 30.15 -15.51
N GLY A 167 35.86 30.35 -14.20
CA GLY A 167 35.91 29.26 -13.20
C GLY A 167 37.18 28.41 -13.27
N ILE A 168 38.31 28.96 -13.70
CA ILE A 168 39.62 28.28 -13.72
C ILE A 168 40.35 28.49 -12.40
N VAL A 169 40.32 29.72 -11.87
CA VAL A 169 40.96 30.09 -10.61
C VAL A 169 39.92 30.35 -9.54
N ASP A 170 40.10 29.76 -8.36
CA ASP A 170 39.22 30.01 -7.23
C ASP A 170 39.71 31.25 -6.46
N PRO A 171 38.90 32.32 -6.40
CA PRO A 171 39.32 33.55 -5.75
C PRO A 171 39.19 33.53 -4.22
N LEU A 172 38.43 32.59 -3.64
CA LEU A 172 38.22 32.44 -2.20
C LEU A 172 39.33 31.58 -1.57
N ILE A 173 39.78 30.55 -2.29
CA ILE A 173 40.83 29.63 -1.81
C ILE A 173 42.22 30.30 -1.91
N THR A 174 42.42 31.18 -2.89
CA THR A 174 43.71 31.84 -3.07
C THR A 174 43.84 33.06 -2.15
N GLU A 175 44.89 33.07 -1.34
CA GLU A 175 45.26 34.21 -0.51
C GLU A 175 46.56 34.87 -0.98
N CYS A 176 46.54 36.21 -1.07
CA CYS A 176 47.69 37.05 -1.40
C CYS A 176 48.10 37.87 -0.18
N LYS A 177 49.41 37.94 0.09
CA LYS A 177 49.96 38.67 1.22
C LYS A 177 50.07 40.16 0.90
N ASP A 178 49.39 41.00 1.67
CA ASP A 178 49.68 42.43 1.72
C ASP A 178 50.93 42.64 2.59
N THR A 179 52.04 43.02 1.96
CA THR A 179 53.33 43.20 2.63
C THR A 179 53.34 44.36 3.63
N LYS A 180 52.50 45.39 3.46
CA LYS A 180 52.38 46.54 4.38
C LYS A 180 51.60 46.18 5.64
N ALA A 181 50.48 45.48 5.47
CA ALA A 181 49.63 45.04 6.58
C ALA A 181 50.11 43.73 7.22
N ASN A 182 51.05 43.03 6.58
CA ASN A 182 51.49 41.67 6.90
C ASN A 182 50.30 40.71 7.11
N HIS A 183 49.27 40.89 6.29
CA HIS A 183 48.00 40.18 6.39
C HIS A 183 47.66 39.55 5.03
N PHE A 184 47.12 38.35 5.06
CA PHE A 184 46.65 37.64 3.88
C PHE A 184 45.22 38.07 3.56
N ILE A 185 44.96 38.38 2.30
CA ILE A 185 43.63 38.73 1.80
C ILE A 185 43.27 37.79 0.66
N THR A 186 41.97 37.57 0.45
CA THR A 186 41.49 36.75 -0.67
C THR A 186 41.86 37.38 -2.01
N LEU A 187 41.92 36.58 -3.08
CA LEU A 187 42.23 37.09 -4.42
C LEU A 187 41.21 38.14 -4.89
N ASN A 188 39.93 37.99 -4.56
CA ASN A 188 38.90 38.99 -4.87
C ASN A 188 39.20 40.34 -4.21
N ASP A 189 39.61 40.32 -2.95
CA ASP A 189 40.01 41.53 -2.23
C ASP A 189 41.35 42.09 -2.76
N ALA A 190 42.26 41.22 -3.20
CA ALA A 190 43.52 41.62 -3.80
C ALA A 190 43.34 42.31 -5.16
N LEU A 191 42.39 41.83 -5.98
CA LEU A 191 42.03 42.44 -7.25
C LEU A 191 41.36 43.81 -7.03
N SER A 192 40.42 43.92 -6.08
CA SER A 192 39.76 45.19 -5.78
C SER A 192 40.72 46.25 -5.21
N LYS A 193 41.68 45.84 -4.38
CA LYS A 193 42.74 46.70 -3.82
C LYS A 193 43.91 46.94 -4.77
N LYS A 194 43.89 46.39 -6.00
CA LYS A 194 44.97 46.47 -7.00
C LYS A 194 46.33 45.97 -6.49
N LEU A 195 46.30 44.96 -5.62
CA LEU A 195 47.49 44.22 -5.16
C LEU A 195 47.96 43.21 -6.22
N VAL A 196 47.04 42.70 -7.04
CA VAL A 196 47.36 41.91 -8.23
C VAL A 196 46.93 42.71 -9.46
N ASP A 197 47.83 42.87 -10.42
CA ASP A 197 47.53 43.51 -11.70
C ASP A 197 46.83 42.50 -12.64
N PRO A 198 45.57 42.71 -13.05
CA PRO A 198 44.81 41.75 -13.84
C PRO A 198 45.40 41.46 -15.21
N ASP A 199 45.95 42.48 -15.87
CA ASP A 199 46.34 42.44 -17.29
C ASP A 199 47.73 41.82 -17.48
N ASN A 200 48.63 42.07 -16.52
CA ASN A 200 50.02 41.61 -16.56
C ASN A 200 50.29 40.42 -15.63
N GLY A 201 49.29 40.03 -14.84
CA GLY A 201 49.35 38.95 -13.85
C GLY A 201 50.57 38.98 -12.95
N LYS A 202 50.82 40.13 -12.31
CA LYS A 202 51.92 40.33 -11.36
C LYS A 202 51.39 40.79 -10.01
N LEU A 203 52.01 40.32 -8.94
CA LEU A 203 51.72 40.77 -7.58
C LEU A 203 52.55 42.01 -7.27
N LYS A 204 51.88 43.09 -6.85
CA LYS A 204 52.52 44.34 -6.49
C LYS A 204 52.93 44.29 -5.02
N ASP A 205 54.23 44.31 -4.75
CA ASP A 205 54.73 44.49 -3.40
C ASP A 205 54.33 45.89 -2.91
N SER A 206 53.52 45.92 -1.86
CA SER A 206 52.96 47.14 -1.33
C SER A 206 54.02 48.04 -0.65
N ILE A 207 55.17 47.50 -0.22
CA ILE A 207 56.28 48.25 0.40
C ILE A 207 57.18 48.88 -0.66
N THR A 208 57.65 48.08 -1.63
CA THR A 208 58.61 48.53 -2.66
C THR A 208 57.95 49.08 -3.92
N GLY A 209 56.67 48.80 -4.13
CA GLY A 209 55.95 49.11 -5.37
C GLY A 209 56.37 48.25 -6.56
N SER A 210 57.24 47.25 -6.35
CA SER A 210 57.75 46.38 -7.40
C SER A 210 56.71 45.35 -7.85
N LEU A 211 56.71 45.02 -9.14
CA LEU A 211 55.82 44.01 -9.73
C LEU A 211 56.56 42.67 -9.77
N ILE A 212 56.10 41.72 -8.94
CA ILE A 212 56.66 40.39 -8.80
C ILE A 212 55.82 39.42 -9.65
N PRO A 213 56.43 38.67 -10.58
CA PRO A 213 55.79 37.56 -11.29
C PRO A 213 55.17 36.52 -10.34
N LEU A 214 54.02 35.95 -10.69
CA LEU A 214 53.27 35.04 -9.79
C LEU A 214 54.04 33.76 -9.43
N ASP A 215 54.84 33.23 -10.36
CA ASP A 215 55.79 32.13 -10.15
C ASP A 215 56.78 32.45 -9.01
N SER A 216 57.43 33.61 -9.09
CA SER A 216 58.33 34.08 -8.04
C SER A 216 57.59 34.38 -6.72
N ALA A 217 56.35 34.87 -6.80
CA ALA A 217 55.54 35.20 -5.62
C ALA A 217 55.07 33.94 -4.86
N VAL A 218 54.77 32.84 -5.57
CA VAL A 218 54.45 31.54 -4.97
C VAL A 218 55.70 30.94 -4.31
N GLU A 219 56.86 30.96 -4.97
CA GLU A 219 58.12 30.47 -4.39
C GLU A 219 58.56 31.22 -3.13
N GLN A 220 58.29 32.54 -3.09
CA GLN A 220 58.56 33.39 -1.93
C GLN A 220 57.49 33.29 -0.83
N GLY A 221 56.41 32.53 -1.04
CA GLY A 221 55.31 32.37 -0.09
C GLY A 221 54.45 33.64 0.10
N LEU A 222 54.45 34.55 -0.89
CA LEU A 222 53.57 35.73 -0.92
C LEU A 222 52.16 35.38 -1.37
N ILE A 223 52.00 34.24 -2.05
CA ILE A 223 50.70 33.65 -2.41
C ILE A 223 50.62 32.28 -1.74
N ARG A 224 49.51 32.02 -1.05
CA ARG A 224 49.27 30.75 -0.37
C ARG A 224 47.85 30.26 -0.66
N THR A 225 47.72 28.94 -0.74
CA THR A 225 46.42 28.27 -0.75
C THR A 225 45.88 28.12 0.67
N ASN A 226 44.64 28.58 0.89
CA ASN A 226 43.91 28.31 2.13
C ASN A 226 43.35 26.88 2.09
N ASN A 227 43.54 26.11 3.17
CA ASN A 227 43.04 24.75 3.23
C ASN A 227 41.57 24.74 3.62
N ILE A 228 40.70 24.39 2.69
CA ILE A 228 39.27 24.18 2.93
C ILE A 228 39.01 22.69 3.16
N SER A 229 38.16 22.38 4.15
CA SER A 229 37.60 21.05 4.37
C SER A 229 36.13 21.05 3.99
N PHE A 230 35.73 20.13 3.12
CA PHE A 230 34.33 19.91 2.77
C PHE A 230 33.82 18.61 3.42
N PRO A 231 32.61 18.60 3.98
CA PRO A 231 31.89 17.35 4.25
C PRO A 231 31.84 16.48 3.00
N LEU A 232 31.96 15.16 3.15
CA LEU A 232 31.97 14.22 2.01
C LEU A 232 30.73 14.40 1.10
N ILE A 233 29.56 14.65 1.68
CA ILE A 233 28.33 14.89 0.91
C ILE A 233 28.45 16.17 0.07
N ASP A 234 28.96 17.26 0.64
CA ASP A 234 29.14 18.52 -0.09
C ASP A 234 30.18 18.38 -1.19
N ALA A 235 31.25 17.61 -0.95
CA ALA A 235 32.24 17.29 -1.98
C ALA A 235 31.65 16.47 -3.15
N ILE A 236 30.62 15.66 -2.90
CA ILE A 236 29.89 14.93 -3.94
C ILE A 236 28.90 15.86 -4.65
N VAL A 237 28.12 16.67 -3.91
CA VAL A 237 27.10 17.57 -4.46
C VAL A 237 27.71 18.72 -5.27
N GLN A 238 28.85 19.24 -4.85
CA GLN A 238 29.64 20.23 -5.61
C GLN A 238 30.48 19.58 -6.72
N GLU A 239 30.23 18.30 -7.00
CA GLU A 239 30.84 17.50 -8.06
C GLU A 239 32.37 17.34 -7.95
N TYR A 240 33.04 17.68 -6.85
CA TYR A 240 34.49 17.43 -6.71
C TYR A 240 34.85 15.95 -6.86
N TYR A 241 33.94 15.04 -6.51
CA TYR A 241 34.02 13.63 -6.83
C TYR A 241 33.73 13.35 -8.32
N SER A 242 34.61 12.63 -9.00
CA SER A 242 34.42 12.17 -10.37
C SER A 242 33.92 10.71 -10.40
N PRO A 243 32.68 10.45 -10.87
CA PRO A 243 32.13 9.10 -10.93
C PRO A 243 32.89 8.16 -11.88
N LYS A 244 33.61 8.70 -12.87
CA LYS A 244 34.32 7.91 -13.89
C LYS A 244 35.52 7.16 -13.34
N ASN A 245 36.25 7.78 -12.42
CA ASN A 245 37.49 7.25 -11.86
C ASN A 245 37.44 7.07 -10.34
N GLY A 246 36.35 7.50 -9.68
CA GLY A 246 36.13 7.37 -8.24
C GLY A 246 37.04 8.26 -7.39
N LYS A 247 37.63 9.30 -7.99
CA LYS A 247 38.59 10.21 -7.32
C LYS A 247 37.98 11.59 -7.06
N PHE A 248 38.54 12.30 -6.09
CA PHE A 248 38.19 13.67 -5.73
C PHE A 248 39.20 14.64 -6.31
N LEU A 249 38.76 15.64 -7.07
CA LEU A 249 39.61 16.75 -7.49
C LEU A 249 39.79 17.69 -6.29
N ASN A 250 41.01 17.78 -5.76
CA ASN A 250 41.34 18.67 -4.65
C ASN A 250 41.70 20.06 -5.20
N PRO A 251 40.91 21.12 -4.96
CA PRO A 251 41.17 22.48 -5.46
C PRO A 251 42.47 23.09 -4.94
N CYS A 252 42.93 22.66 -3.77
CA CYS A 252 44.12 23.19 -3.11
C CYS A 252 45.42 22.69 -3.75
N ILE A 253 45.39 21.51 -4.36
CA ILE A 253 46.55 20.85 -4.97
C ILE A 253 46.40 20.83 -6.51
N GLY A 254 45.15 20.89 -6.99
CA GLY A 254 44.79 20.74 -8.40
C GLY A 254 44.84 19.31 -8.90
N GLU A 255 45.07 18.30 -8.06
CA GLU A 255 45.21 16.89 -8.46
C GLU A 255 44.01 16.05 -8.03
N GLU A 256 43.78 14.94 -8.73
CA GLU A 256 42.77 13.95 -8.38
C GLU A 256 43.32 12.96 -7.34
N GLN A 257 42.68 12.88 -6.18
CA GLN A 257 43.07 12.05 -5.05
C GLN A 257 42.04 10.97 -4.76
N THR A 258 42.48 9.84 -4.20
CA THR A 258 41.57 8.82 -3.64
C THR A 258 40.87 9.34 -2.38
N LEU A 259 39.76 8.72 -1.96
CA LEU A 259 39.06 9.14 -0.73
C LEU A 259 39.96 8.99 0.51
N ARG A 260 40.83 7.97 0.53
CA ARG A 260 41.82 7.80 1.61
C ARG A 260 42.81 8.96 1.68
N GLU A 261 43.35 9.37 0.54
CA GLU A 261 44.29 10.50 0.45
C GLU A 261 43.60 11.82 0.80
N ALA A 262 42.38 12.05 0.29
CA ALA A 262 41.60 13.24 0.58
C ALA A 262 41.26 13.39 2.08
N LYS A 263 40.95 12.28 2.76
CA LYS A 263 40.75 12.22 4.22
C LYS A 263 42.04 12.54 4.98
N ASN A 264 43.17 11.97 4.56
CA ASN A 264 44.48 12.23 5.18
C ASN A 264 44.93 13.69 5.01
N CYS A 265 44.64 14.31 3.87
CA CYS A 265 44.91 15.71 3.59
C CYS A 265 43.91 16.68 4.27
N LYS A 266 42.92 16.17 5.02
CA LYS A 266 41.81 16.93 5.63
C LYS A 266 40.99 17.75 4.63
N PHE A 267 41.04 17.40 3.35
CA PHE A 267 40.22 18.04 2.32
C PHE A 267 38.76 17.56 2.42
N VAL A 268 38.56 16.27 2.71
CA VAL A 268 37.23 15.69 2.92
C VAL A 268 37.04 15.30 4.37
N ASP A 269 36.01 15.83 5.00
CA ASP A 269 35.54 15.43 6.32
C ASP A 269 34.47 14.34 6.21
N CYS A 270 34.75 13.19 6.81
CA CYS A 270 33.86 12.03 6.83
C CYS A 270 33.11 11.88 8.17
N THR A 271 33.31 12.78 9.14
CA THR A 271 32.69 12.66 10.47
C THR A 271 31.19 12.96 10.46
N SER A 272 30.75 13.80 9.54
CA SER A 272 29.34 14.20 9.36
C SER A 272 28.52 13.24 8.49
N VAL A 273 29.04 12.03 8.25
CA VAL A 273 28.45 11.06 7.32
C VAL A 273 28.29 9.69 7.95
N LEU A 274 27.11 9.11 7.72
CA LEU A 274 26.80 7.73 8.05
C LEU A 274 26.52 6.93 6.77
N ILE A 275 26.88 5.65 6.78
CA ILE A 275 26.66 4.73 5.66
C ILE A 275 25.64 3.69 6.08
N LYS A 276 24.61 3.50 5.27
CA LYS A 276 23.62 2.46 5.46
C LYS A 276 24.17 1.13 4.94
N ASP A 277 24.44 0.20 5.84
CA ASP A 277 24.72 -1.19 5.52
C ASP A 277 23.41 -1.91 5.16
N ALA A 278 23.25 -2.21 3.88
CA ALA A 278 22.09 -2.91 3.35
C ALA A 278 22.03 -4.41 3.74
N HIS A 279 23.14 -5.02 4.18
CA HIS A 279 23.13 -6.43 4.61
C HIS A 279 22.35 -6.61 5.90
N ASN A 280 22.64 -5.77 6.88
CA ASN A 280 22.07 -5.87 8.23
C ASN A 280 20.99 -4.81 8.49
N ASP A 281 20.73 -3.95 7.50
CA ASP A 281 19.85 -2.78 7.59
C ASP A 281 20.20 -1.92 8.82
N LYS A 282 21.52 -1.68 8.99
CA LYS A 282 22.10 -0.88 10.06
C LYS A 282 22.80 0.33 9.48
N VAL A 283 22.88 1.39 10.26
CA VAL A 283 23.61 2.60 9.91
C VAL A 283 24.93 2.58 10.67
N ILE A 284 26.05 2.65 9.93
CA ILE A 284 27.41 2.55 10.45
C ILE A 284 28.23 3.78 10.09
N THR A 285 29.31 4.01 10.84
CA THR A 285 30.24 5.11 10.54
C THR A 285 31.16 4.76 9.37
N VAL A 286 31.74 5.78 8.72
CA VAL A 286 32.70 5.56 7.62
C VAL A 286 33.91 4.72 8.05
N ALA A 287 34.40 4.88 9.29
CA ALA A 287 35.50 4.08 9.82
C ALA A 287 35.14 2.59 9.97
N GLU A 288 33.90 2.29 10.36
CA GLU A 288 33.41 0.91 10.45
C GLU A 288 33.14 0.32 9.06
N ALA A 289 32.65 1.12 8.12
CA ALA A 289 32.46 0.71 6.73
C ALA A 289 33.79 0.37 6.04
N GLU A 290 34.87 1.09 6.35
CA GLU A 290 36.24 0.76 5.91
C GLU A 290 36.69 -0.59 6.49
N ARG A 291 36.48 -0.82 7.80
CA ARG A 291 36.88 -2.07 8.49
C ARG A 291 36.12 -3.30 8.00
N THR A 292 34.83 -3.13 7.71
CA THR A 292 33.95 -4.19 7.16
C THR A 292 34.11 -4.36 5.65
N ALA A 293 34.98 -3.57 5.01
CA ALA A 293 35.20 -3.54 3.57
C ALA A 293 33.94 -3.23 2.73
N LEU A 294 32.93 -2.60 3.34
CA LEU A 294 31.71 -2.12 2.66
C LEU A 294 32.03 -0.92 1.74
N LEU A 295 32.89 -0.02 2.21
CA LEU A 295 33.38 1.14 1.45
C LEU A 295 34.81 0.90 0.99
N ASP A 296 35.04 0.93 -0.33
CA ASP A 296 36.38 0.94 -0.91
C ASP A 296 36.88 2.38 -1.03
N THR A 297 37.75 2.78 -0.11
CA THR A 297 38.31 4.14 -0.06
C THR A 297 39.36 4.41 -1.13
N ASP A 298 39.94 3.36 -1.73
CA ASP A 298 40.96 3.49 -2.77
C ASP A 298 40.30 3.67 -4.14
N LYS A 299 39.22 2.92 -4.41
CA LYS A 299 38.43 3.06 -5.64
C LYS A 299 37.31 4.10 -5.53
N GLY A 300 36.99 4.57 -4.33
CA GLY A 300 35.88 5.49 -4.08
C GLY A 300 34.53 4.90 -4.49
N VAL A 301 34.27 3.64 -4.12
CA VAL A 301 33.02 2.93 -4.44
C VAL A 301 32.47 2.20 -3.22
N LEU A 302 31.15 2.12 -3.13
CA LEU A 302 30.44 1.27 -2.19
C LEU A 302 30.30 -0.12 -2.82
N LYS A 303 30.71 -1.20 -2.14
CA LYS A 303 30.74 -2.55 -2.75
C LYS A 303 29.39 -3.26 -2.77
N TYR A 304 28.55 -3.04 -1.76
CA TYR A 304 27.27 -3.72 -1.56
C TYR A 304 26.15 -2.70 -1.38
N PRO A 305 24.89 -2.95 -1.84
CA PRO A 305 24.33 -4.16 -2.46
C PRO A 305 24.75 -4.44 -3.91
N VAL A 306 25.12 -3.39 -4.64
CA VAL A 306 25.76 -3.46 -5.96
C VAL A 306 26.96 -2.53 -5.89
N GLN A 307 28.08 -2.90 -6.52
CA GLN A 307 29.22 -2.00 -6.60
C GLN A 307 28.80 -0.71 -7.30
N MET A 308 28.83 0.41 -6.59
CA MET A 308 28.34 1.70 -7.07
C MET A 308 29.24 2.84 -6.62
N THR A 309 29.24 3.92 -7.40
CA THR A 309 29.99 5.15 -7.13
C THR A 309 29.37 5.94 -5.97
N LEU A 310 30.11 6.85 -5.34
CA LEU A 310 29.62 7.57 -4.15
C LEU A 310 28.47 8.53 -4.44
N ASP A 311 28.44 9.12 -5.63
CA ASP A 311 27.33 9.95 -6.12
C ASP A 311 26.04 9.14 -6.25
N THR A 312 26.11 7.94 -6.84
CA THR A 312 24.96 7.05 -6.99
C THR A 312 24.53 6.48 -5.64
N ALA A 313 25.48 6.19 -4.74
CA ALA A 313 25.19 5.77 -3.37
C ALA A 313 24.46 6.87 -2.57
N TYR A 314 24.89 8.13 -2.69
CA TYR A 314 24.21 9.27 -2.08
C TYR A 314 22.80 9.46 -2.65
N GLN A 315 22.67 9.44 -3.97
CA GLN A 315 21.40 9.56 -4.67
C GLN A 315 20.40 8.45 -4.31
N LYS A 316 20.87 7.21 -4.10
CA LYS A 316 20.05 6.06 -3.67
C LYS A 316 19.79 6.02 -2.15
N GLY A 317 20.33 6.98 -1.38
CA GLY A 317 20.10 7.12 0.06
C GLY A 317 20.93 6.16 0.93
N TYR A 318 22.06 5.65 0.44
CA TYR A 318 23.00 4.84 1.24
C TYR A 318 23.97 5.70 2.04
N ILE A 319 24.18 6.95 1.65
CA ILE A 319 25.00 7.93 2.36
C ILE A 319 24.06 8.94 3.01
N LEU A 320 24.10 9.02 4.34
CA LEU A 320 23.22 9.85 5.16
C LEU A 320 24.03 10.97 5.82
N THR A 321 23.47 12.18 5.85
CA THR A 321 24.05 13.34 6.56
C THR A 321 23.68 13.29 8.04
N THR A 322 24.58 13.68 8.94
CA THR A 322 24.28 13.95 10.36
C THR A 322 24.16 15.44 10.67
N GLN A 323 24.27 16.31 9.66
CA GLN A 323 24.14 17.76 9.83
C GLN A 323 22.68 18.14 10.11
N LYS A 324 22.48 18.92 11.19
CA LYS A 324 21.17 19.38 11.66
C LYS A 324 20.82 20.75 11.07
N PRO A 325 19.54 21.08 10.82
CA PRO A 325 18.34 20.29 11.13
C PRO A 325 18.07 19.17 10.12
N LEU A 326 17.76 17.96 10.61
CA LEU A 326 17.44 16.79 9.78
C LEU A 326 16.00 16.86 9.26
N SER A 327 15.74 16.36 8.06
CA SER A 327 14.35 16.09 7.66
C SER A 327 13.81 14.85 8.38
N LEU A 328 12.48 14.75 8.56
CA LEU A 328 11.87 13.58 9.20
C LEU A 328 12.28 12.26 8.51
N GLN A 329 12.34 12.26 7.19
CA GLN A 329 12.75 11.11 6.39
C GLN A 329 14.22 10.70 6.63
N GLU A 330 15.12 11.66 6.85
CA GLU A 330 16.53 11.38 7.18
C GLU A 330 16.67 10.85 8.61
N ALA A 331 15.92 11.42 9.56
CA ALA A 331 15.89 10.93 10.94
C ALA A 331 15.38 9.47 11.01
N LEU A 332 14.35 9.13 10.25
CA LEU A 332 13.87 7.74 10.12
C LEU A 332 14.91 6.84 9.45
N ALA A 333 15.61 7.32 8.42
CA ALA A 333 16.67 6.56 7.75
C ALA A 333 17.86 6.25 8.68
N GLN A 334 18.14 7.13 9.64
CA GLN A 334 19.16 6.93 10.68
C GLN A 334 18.72 5.98 11.81
N GLY A 335 17.45 5.61 11.89
CA GLY A 335 16.92 4.77 12.95
C GLY A 335 16.53 5.52 14.23
N CYS A 336 16.37 6.84 14.17
CA CYS A 336 16.10 7.69 15.33
C CYS A 336 14.66 7.62 15.85
N TYR A 337 13.85 6.62 15.50
CA TYR A 337 12.47 6.47 15.96
C TYR A 337 12.25 5.06 16.52
N ASP A 338 11.67 4.99 17.73
CA ASP A 338 11.29 3.72 18.36
C ASP A 338 9.81 3.42 18.07
N PRO A 339 9.49 2.36 17.29
CA PRO A 339 8.11 2.02 16.95
C PRO A 339 7.28 1.61 18.16
N LYS A 340 7.88 1.12 19.25
CA LYS A 340 7.12 0.67 20.42
C LYS A 340 6.64 1.82 21.29
N THR A 341 7.43 2.89 21.37
CA THR A 341 7.14 4.03 22.25
C THR A 341 6.64 5.26 21.49
N GLY A 342 6.82 5.33 20.17
CA GLY A 342 6.45 6.49 19.36
C GLY A 342 7.38 7.70 19.54
N LEU A 343 8.48 7.54 20.26
CA LEU A 343 9.42 8.61 20.58
C LEU A 343 10.64 8.60 19.65
N MET A 344 11.21 9.78 19.43
CA MET A 344 12.47 9.95 18.71
C MET A 344 13.65 9.75 19.66
N VAL A 345 14.59 8.90 19.29
CA VAL A 345 15.85 8.65 20.01
C VAL A 345 16.92 9.52 19.37
N MET A 346 17.34 10.57 20.08
CA MET A 346 18.34 11.52 19.58
C MET A 346 19.56 11.48 20.52
N GLY A 347 20.65 10.85 20.08
CA GLY A 347 21.83 10.59 20.92
C GLY A 347 21.73 9.28 21.71
N ASP A 348 22.59 9.10 22.72
CA ASP A 348 22.75 7.79 23.37
C ASP A 348 21.56 7.38 24.27
N GLU A 349 20.77 8.30 24.87
CA GLU A 349 19.64 7.91 25.75
C GLU A 349 18.41 8.86 25.78
N ASP A 350 18.43 10.03 25.13
CA ASP A 350 17.32 10.97 25.21
C ASP A 350 16.17 10.59 24.25
N ARG A 351 15.00 10.28 24.83
CA ARG A 351 13.75 10.01 24.11
C ARG A 351 12.86 11.23 24.19
N ILE A 352 12.67 11.89 23.05
CA ILE A 352 11.86 13.12 22.94
C ILE A 352 10.71 12.92 21.96
N THR A 353 9.66 13.71 22.11
CA THR A 353 8.55 13.73 21.14
C THR A 353 8.98 14.43 19.85
N LEU A 354 8.25 14.20 18.75
CA LEU A 354 8.53 14.88 17.48
C LEU A 354 8.35 16.41 17.62
N ASP A 355 7.39 16.85 18.44
CA ASP A 355 7.16 18.27 18.72
C ASP A 355 8.36 18.94 19.42
N GLU A 356 8.92 18.27 20.43
CA GLU A 356 10.12 18.74 21.13
C GLU A 356 11.33 18.77 20.20
N ALA A 357 11.52 17.73 19.37
CA ALA A 357 12.61 17.68 18.39
C ALA A 357 12.53 18.84 17.37
N MET A 358 11.33 19.22 16.93
CA MET A 358 11.14 20.38 16.07
C MET A 358 11.46 21.71 16.78
N ASN A 359 11.10 21.83 18.06
CA ASN A 359 11.35 23.04 18.85
C ASN A 359 12.82 23.26 19.18
N ILE A 360 13.59 22.17 19.38
CA ILE A 360 15.05 22.21 19.61
C ILE A 360 15.80 22.54 18.30
N GLY A 361 15.14 22.40 17.14
CA GLY A 361 15.76 22.58 15.83
C GLY A 361 16.53 21.35 15.34
N GLU A 362 16.23 20.18 15.90
CA GLU A 362 16.78 18.89 15.46
C GLU A 362 16.12 18.42 14.16
N VAL A 363 14.81 18.63 14.04
CA VAL A 363 14.02 18.25 12.86
C VAL A 363 13.48 19.47 12.12
N ASN A 364 13.68 19.52 10.81
CA ASN A 364 13.22 20.61 9.95
C ASN A 364 11.70 20.52 9.69
N ARG A 365 10.96 21.50 10.21
CA ARG A 365 9.51 21.63 10.06
C ARG A 365 9.04 21.95 8.64
N ASN A 366 9.88 22.59 7.84
CA ASN A 366 9.53 23.04 6.48
C ASN A 366 9.98 22.04 5.41
N ALA A 367 10.61 20.93 5.80
CA ALA A 367 11.00 19.87 4.87
C ALA A 367 9.77 19.20 4.26
N LEU A 368 9.86 18.89 2.96
CA LEU A 368 8.87 18.12 2.21
C LEU A 368 9.02 16.64 2.49
N THR A 369 8.21 16.11 3.40
CA THR A 369 8.40 14.76 3.93
C THR A 369 7.16 13.90 3.89
N VAL A 370 5.96 14.49 3.90
CA VAL A 370 4.70 13.75 4.02
C VAL A 370 3.91 13.92 2.74
N LYS A 371 3.23 12.87 2.30
CA LYS A 371 2.34 12.86 1.16
C LYS A 371 0.89 12.82 1.64
N ASP A 372 0.04 13.70 1.12
CA ASP A 372 -1.41 13.63 1.37
C ASP A 372 -2.01 12.54 0.45
N PRO A 373 -2.58 11.45 1.00
CA PRO A 373 -3.16 10.38 0.19
C PRO A 373 -4.42 10.80 -0.58
N ARG A 374 -5.06 11.93 -0.25
CA ARG A 374 -6.25 12.42 -0.97
C ARG A 374 -5.89 13.19 -2.24
N SER A 375 -4.88 14.05 -2.17
CA SER A 375 -4.43 14.84 -3.34
C SER A 375 -3.29 14.16 -4.12
N GLY A 376 -2.56 13.25 -3.47
CA GLY A 376 -1.35 12.65 -4.01
C GLY A 376 -0.13 13.58 -3.96
N ASP A 377 -0.27 14.78 -3.39
CA ASP A 377 0.79 15.79 -3.36
C ASP A 377 1.67 15.68 -2.11
N ILE A 378 2.94 16.07 -2.25
CA ILE A 378 3.92 16.06 -1.17
C ILE A 378 3.89 17.42 -0.47
N ILE A 379 3.60 17.39 0.83
CA ILE A 379 3.40 18.53 1.71
C ILE A 379 4.52 18.61 2.77
N THR A 380 4.65 19.78 3.38
CA THR A 380 5.63 19.98 4.46
C THR A 380 5.16 19.30 5.74
N LEU A 381 6.10 18.99 6.64
CA LEU A 381 5.76 18.44 7.96
C LEU A 381 4.80 19.37 8.73
N SER A 382 4.98 20.69 8.63
CA SER A 382 4.06 21.67 9.23
C SER A 382 2.62 21.56 8.74
N ASP A 383 2.42 21.36 7.45
CA ASP A 383 1.09 21.30 6.87
C ASP A 383 0.44 19.93 7.12
N ALA A 384 1.24 18.86 7.14
CA ALA A 384 0.77 17.52 7.52
C ALA A 384 0.19 17.50 8.95
N ILE A 385 0.83 18.20 9.89
CA ILE A 385 0.33 18.34 11.27
C ILE A 385 -0.98 19.13 11.31
N LYS A 386 -1.12 20.22 10.53
CA LYS A 386 -2.37 21.01 10.47
C LYS A 386 -3.54 20.20 9.91
N ILE A 387 -3.27 19.33 8.95
CA ILE A 387 -4.27 18.48 8.29
C ILE A 387 -4.62 17.26 9.18
N GLY A 388 -3.78 16.92 10.15
CA GLY A 388 -3.94 15.76 11.03
C GLY A 388 -3.36 14.46 10.47
N VAL A 389 -2.55 14.53 9.40
CA VAL A 389 -1.88 13.34 8.82
C VAL A 389 -0.77 12.83 9.75
N VAL A 390 -0.12 13.73 10.50
CA VAL A 390 0.92 13.38 11.47
C VAL A 390 0.55 13.98 12.81
N ASP A 391 0.54 13.16 13.84
CA ASP A 391 0.43 13.62 15.22
C ASP A 391 1.83 13.69 15.87
N PRO A 392 2.34 14.90 16.13
CA PRO A 392 3.69 15.10 16.65
C PRO A 392 3.84 14.71 18.14
N LYS A 393 2.73 14.52 18.87
CA LYS A 393 2.76 14.15 20.30
C LYS A 393 2.76 12.64 20.50
N SER A 394 1.89 11.94 19.79
CA SER A 394 1.84 10.46 19.84
C SER A 394 2.91 9.81 18.95
N GLY A 395 3.48 10.55 18.00
CA GLY A 395 4.51 10.04 17.10
C GLY A 395 3.95 9.01 16.11
N THR A 396 2.70 9.17 15.70
CA THR A 396 2.03 8.33 14.71
C THR A 396 1.60 9.17 13.50
N ALA A 397 1.41 8.49 12.38
CA ALA A 397 0.77 9.03 11.20
C ALA A 397 -0.63 8.42 11.06
N THR A 398 -1.60 9.22 10.62
CA THR A 398 -2.95 8.76 10.33
C THR A 398 -3.23 8.95 8.85
N ASP A 399 -3.84 7.94 8.23
CA ASP A 399 -4.28 8.05 6.84
C ASP A 399 -5.70 8.65 6.79
N PRO A 400 -5.89 9.87 6.24
CA PRO A 400 -7.20 10.53 6.20
C PRO A 400 -8.28 9.79 5.42
N THR A 401 -7.92 8.78 4.59
CA THR A 401 -8.87 8.05 3.75
C THR A 401 -9.55 6.90 4.48
N ASN A 402 -8.86 6.25 5.41
CA ASN A 402 -9.35 5.09 6.16
C ASN A 402 -9.37 5.30 7.68
N GLY A 403 -8.80 6.42 8.17
CA GLY A 403 -8.70 6.74 9.60
C GLY A 403 -7.75 5.83 10.39
N ALA A 404 -6.93 5.01 9.72
CA ALA A 404 -6.02 4.08 10.38
C ALA A 404 -4.77 4.81 10.86
N GLU A 405 -4.48 4.68 12.15
CA GLU A 405 -3.23 5.14 12.76
C GLU A 405 -2.11 4.13 12.52
N MET A 406 -0.89 4.62 12.31
CA MET A 406 0.28 3.78 12.07
C MET A 406 1.57 4.45 12.50
N HIS A 407 2.60 3.64 12.72
CA HIS A 407 3.94 4.13 13.07
C HIS A 407 4.64 4.77 11.87
N PHE A 408 5.67 5.60 12.11
CA PHE A 408 6.36 6.28 11.01
C PHE A 408 7.08 5.35 10.03
N TYR A 409 7.62 4.21 10.47
CA TYR A 409 8.16 3.21 9.53
C TYR A 409 7.06 2.59 8.66
N ASP A 410 5.86 2.38 9.23
CA ASP A 410 4.72 1.87 8.46
C ASP A 410 4.21 2.91 7.46
N ALA A 411 4.20 4.18 7.87
CA ALA A 411 3.86 5.30 7.01
C ALA A 411 4.88 5.45 5.86
N LEU A 412 6.16 5.21 6.12
CA LEU A 412 7.23 5.17 5.12
C LEU A 412 7.02 4.04 4.11
N ASP A 413 6.69 2.84 4.58
CA ASP A 413 6.45 1.67 3.71
C ASP A 413 5.18 1.82 2.87
N ARG A 414 4.14 2.46 3.41
CA ARG A 414 2.91 2.79 2.67
C ARG A 414 3.06 3.98 1.71
N GLY A 415 4.20 4.69 1.75
CA GLY A 415 4.45 5.88 0.93
C GLY A 415 3.71 7.14 1.39
N LEU A 416 3.21 7.16 2.63
CA LEU A 416 2.72 8.39 3.29
C LEU A 416 3.89 9.29 3.69
N ILE A 417 5.00 8.71 4.14
CA ILE A 417 6.26 9.43 4.34
C ILE A 417 7.17 9.13 3.14
N VAL A 418 7.72 10.18 2.55
CA VAL A 418 8.67 10.09 1.45
C VAL A 418 10.01 9.59 1.99
N PRO A 419 10.67 8.60 1.37
CA PRO A 419 11.99 8.15 1.81
C PRO A 419 13.07 9.18 1.45
N ALA A 420 14.14 9.22 2.23
CA ALA A 420 15.32 10.06 2.01
C ALA A 420 16.19 9.56 0.82
N LYS A 421 15.58 9.37 -0.35
CA LYS A 421 16.23 8.98 -1.60
C LYS A 421 15.94 10.04 -2.66
N ARG A 422 16.94 10.34 -3.49
CA ARG A 422 16.79 11.25 -4.64
C ARG A 422 16.48 10.49 -5.93
N LYS A 423 16.96 9.25 -6.03
CA LYS A 423 16.71 8.34 -7.14
C LYS A 423 15.87 7.16 -6.70
N PHE A 424 14.76 6.94 -7.40
CA PHE A 424 13.82 5.86 -7.15
C PHE A 424 13.90 4.84 -8.28
N SER A 425 13.79 3.56 -7.96
CA SER A 425 13.50 2.59 -9.01
C SER A 425 12.08 2.80 -9.53
N LEU A 426 11.83 2.52 -10.81
CA LEU A 426 10.47 2.56 -11.38
C LEU A 426 9.43 1.81 -10.51
N PRO A 427 9.64 0.56 -10.07
CA PRO A 427 8.68 -0.13 -9.20
C PRO A 427 8.54 0.53 -7.83
N GLU A 428 9.61 1.04 -7.23
CA GLU A 428 9.51 1.78 -5.96
C GLU A 428 8.67 3.05 -6.10
N ALA A 429 8.84 3.79 -7.20
CA ALA A 429 8.05 4.98 -7.49
C ALA A 429 6.56 4.65 -7.69
N VAL A 430 6.24 3.58 -8.42
CA VAL A 430 4.85 3.15 -8.65
C VAL A 430 4.18 2.71 -7.36
N PHE A 431 4.80 1.80 -6.61
CA PHE A 431 4.15 1.20 -5.44
C PHE A 431 4.11 2.10 -4.21
N LYS A 432 5.06 3.04 -4.06
CA LYS A 432 4.98 4.11 -3.04
C LYS A 432 4.02 5.24 -3.44
N GLY A 433 3.38 5.12 -4.61
CA GLY A 433 2.37 6.04 -5.10
C GLY A 433 2.92 7.36 -5.65
N PHE A 434 4.20 7.45 -6.00
CA PHE A 434 4.71 8.62 -6.71
C PHE A 434 4.20 8.67 -8.16
N TYR A 435 3.71 7.55 -8.67
CA TYR A 435 2.99 7.42 -9.94
C TYR A 435 1.50 7.65 -9.77
N ASP A 436 0.90 8.42 -10.68
CA ASP A 436 -0.54 8.56 -10.82
C ASP A 436 -1.04 7.68 -11.99
N PRO A 437 -1.78 6.58 -11.73
CA PRO A 437 -2.28 5.69 -12.77
C PRO A 437 -3.21 6.36 -13.78
N ALA A 438 -3.95 7.39 -13.37
CA ALA A 438 -4.89 8.07 -14.25
C ALA A 438 -4.20 8.96 -15.30
N SER A 439 -3.06 9.56 -14.94
CA SER A 439 -2.34 10.49 -15.81
C SER A 439 -1.03 9.97 -16.37
N GLY A 440 -0.52 8.84 -15.86
CA GLY A 440 0.76 8.26 -16.25
C GLY A 440 1.98 9.10 -15.84
N LYS A 441 1.82 10.03 -14.89
CA LYS A 441 2.84 10.99 -14.46
C LYS A 441 3.43 10.63 -13.10
N PHE A 442 4.66 11.05 -12.88
CA PHE A 442 5.39 10.89 -11.63
C PHE A 442 5.55 12.22 -10.90
N THR A 443 5.36 12.21 -9.59
CA THR A 443 5.56 13.40 -8.74
C THR A 443 6.98 13.43 -8.21
N SER A 444 7.69 14.53 -8.48
CA SER A 444 9.05 14.77 -7.98
C SER A 444 9.04 15.08 -6.48
N PRO A 445 9.81 14.36 -5.65
CA PRO A 445 9.93 14.59 -4.21
C PRO A 445 10.44 15.99 -3.83
N GLU A 446 11.35 16.54 -4.64
CA GLU A 446 12.02 17.80 -4.34
C GLU A 446 11.24 19.01 -4.85
N THR A 447 10.71 18.93 -6.08
CA THR A 447 10.11 20.09 -6.77
C THR A 447 8.57 20.11 -6.74
N ARG A 448 7.93 19.03 -6.27
CA ARG A 448 6.47 18.79 -6.38
C ARG A 448 5.94 18.73 -7.82
N GLU A 449 6.80 18.80 -8.82
CA GLU A 449 6.40 18.79 -10.23
C GLU A 449 5.92 17.41 -10.66
N LYS A 450 4.81 17.36 -11.43
CA LYS A 450 4.31 16.14 -12.06
C LYS A 450 4.94 15.98 -13.45
N LEU A 451 5.94 15.11 -13.55
CA LEU A 451 6.73 14.84 -14.75
C LEU A 451 6.21 13.62 -15.50
N GLN A 452 6.35 13.60 -16.82
CA GLN A 452 6.16 12.38 -17.62
C GLN A 452 7.31 11.40 -17.37
N THR A 453 7.07 10.10 -17.59
CA THR A 453 8.07 9.05 -17.29
C THR A 453 9.38 9.28 -18.04
N ASP A 454 9.33 9.63 -19.32
CA ASP A 454 10.52 9.91 -20.13
C ASP A 454 11.37 11.05 -19.55
N ARG A 455 10.72 12.14 -19.14
CA ARG A 455 11.39 13.28 -18.51
C ARG A 455 11.89 12.96 -17.11
N ALA A 456 11.17 12.14 -16.35
CA ALA A 456 11.57 11.70 -15.02
C ALA A 456 12.80 10.77 -15.06
N ILE A 457 12.90 9.90 -16.07
CA ILE A 457 14.08 9.05 -16.32
C ILE A 457 15.27 9.92 -16.75
N ARG A 458 15.08 10.86 -17.68
CA ARG A 458 16.16 11.77 -18.15
C ARG A 458 16.72 12.66 -17.04
N ARG A 459 15.87 13.20 -16.18
CA ARG A 459 16.29 13.94 -14.97
C ARG A 459 16.92 13.04 -13.90
N GLY A 460 16.97 11.73 -14.13
CA GLY A 460 17.55 10.75 -13.21
C GLY A 460 16.72 10.51 -11.95
N ILE A 461 15.50 11.05 -11.84
CA ILE A 461 14.63 10.85 -10.67
C ILE A 461 14.20 9.38 -10.59
N ILE A 462 13.97 8.76 -11.75
CA ILE A 462 13.56 7.36 -11.88
C ILE A 462 14.65 6.56 -12.59
N ASP A 463 15.02 5.44 -11.99
CA ASP A 463 15.95 4.44 -12.50
C ASP A 463 15.16 3.22 -13.02
N PRO A 464 15.08 3.01 -14.35
CA PRO A 464 14.38 1.87 -14.94
C PRO A 464 15.23 0.58 -14.95
N VAL A 465 16.52 0.62 -14.60
CA VAL A 465 17.47 -0.50 -14.73
C VAL A 465 17.03 -1.76 -13.99
N SER A 466 16.30 -1.61 -12.88
CA SER A 466 15.77 -2.75 -12.12
C SER A 466 14.48 -3.33 -12.71
N THR A 467 14.00 -2.85 -13.86
CA THR A 467 12.72 -3.25 -14.44
C THR A 467 12.93 -3.97 -15.76
N MET A 468 12.37 -5.17 -15.86
CA MET A 468 12.34 -5.95 -17.09
C MET A 468 10.91 -6.05 -17.61
N VAL A 469 10.77 -6.17 -18.92
CA VAL A 469 9.49 -6.34 -19.60
C VAL A 469 9.40 -7.77 -20.12
N LYS A 470 8.31 -8.46 -19.80
CA LYS A 470 8.00 -9.82 -20.25
C LYS A 470 6.84 -9.78 -21.22
N VAL A 471 7.09 -10.15 -22.48
CA VAL A 471 6.07 -10.26 -23.55
C VAL A 471 6.25 -11.60 -24.24
N ASP A 472 5.17 -12.36 -24.41
CA ASP A 472 5.15 -13.66 -25.08
C ASP A 472 6.21 -14.66 -24.58
N GLY A 473 6.49 -14.64 -23.27
CA GLY A 473 7.48 -15.51 -22.64
C GLY A 473 8.95 -15.08 -22.85
N LYS A 474 9.21 -13.99 -23.56
CA LYS A 474 10.54 -13.40 -23.72
C LYS A 474 10.71 -12.20 -22.79
N VAL A 475 11.86 -12.13 -22.13
CA VAL A 475 12.23 -11.03 -21.23
C VAL A 475 13.21 -10.10 -21.94
N MET A 476 12.97 -8.79 -21.84
CA MET A 476 13.80 -7.73 -22.45
C MET A 476 13.93 -6.55 -21.48
N THR A 477 14.97 -5.72 -21.66
CA THR A 477 15.17 -4.56 -20.79
C THR A 477 14.11 -3.49 -21.06
N PHE A 478 13.83 -2.66 -20.06
CA PHE A 478 12.88 -1.56 -20.19
C PHE A 478 13.22 -0.63 -21.36
N GLU A 479 14.50 -0.31 -21.55
CA GLU A 479 14.97 0.56 -22.63
C GLU A 479 14.70 -0.04 -24.02
N HIS A 480 15.06 -1.31 -24.23
CA HIS A 480 14.77 -2.00 -25.50
C HIS A 480 13.26 -2.07 -25.76
N ALA A 481 12.43 -2.22 -24.72
CA ALA A 481 10.98 -2.28 -24.87
C ALA A 481 10.36 -0.91 -25.24
N VAL A 482 10.99 0.18 -24.83
CA VAL A 482 10.64 1.55 -25.27
C VAL A 482 11.04 1.75 -26.74
N GLU A 483 12.22 1.28 -27.14
CA GLU A 483 12.67 1.35 -28.54
C GLU A 483 11.77 0.54 -29.48
N ASP A 484 11.33 -0.65 -29.05
CA ASP A 484 10.40 -1.52 -29.79
C ASP A 484 8.95 -1.00 -29.78
N GLY A 485 8.66 0.06 -29.02
CA GLY A 485 7.33 0.70 -28.95
C GLY A 485 6.26 -0.11 -28.21
N ILE A 486 6.69 -1.14 -27.47
CA ILE A 486 5.89 -1.93 -26.52
C ILE A 486 5.52 -1.06 -25.31
N VAL A 487 6.50 -0.32 -24.80
CA VAL A 487 6.33 0.63 -23.70
C VAL A 487 6.23 2.04 -24.26
N ASP A 488 5.09 2.71 -24.02
CA ASP A 488 4.94 4.14 -24.28
C ASP A 488 5.33 4.93 -23.03
N ALA A 489 6.60 5.33 -22.94
CA ALA A 489 7.13 6.10 -21.81
C ALA A 489 6.49 7.49 -21.66
N LYS A 490 5.92 8.06 -22.72
CA LYS A 490 5.28 9.40 -22.64
C LYS A 490 3.89 9.31 -22.00
N ALA A 491 3.13 8.30 -22.39
CA ALA A 491 1.82 8.02 -21.81
C ALA A 491 1.91 7.25 -20.48
N GLY A 492 3.04 6.59 -20.20
CA GLY A 492 3.20 5.73 -19.03
C GLY A 492 2.41 4.43 -19.14
N THR A 493 2.27 3.88 -20.35
CA THR A 493 1.45 2.69 -20.63
C THR A 493 2.21 1.62 -21.41
N ILE A 494 1.79 0.37 -21.28
CA ILE A 494 2.33 -0.79 -21.99
C ILE A 494 1.26 -1.35 -22.92
N LYS A 495 1.66 -1.66 -24.16
CA LYS A 495 0.80 -2.32 -25.13
C LYS A 495 0.93 -3.83 -24.98
N PHE A 496 -0.17 -4.48 -24.60
CA PHE A 496 -0.27 -5.93 -24.53
C PHE A 496 -1.58 -6.38 -25.19
N GLU A 497 -1.51 -7.32 -26.15
CA GLU A 497 -2.69 -7.88 -26.84
C GLU A 497 -3.76 -6.85 -27.29
N ASN A 498 -3.33 -5.73 -27.91
CA ASN A 498 -4.16 -4.58 -28.31
C ASN A 498 -4.79 -3.74 -27.18
N GLN A 499 -4.51 -4.05 -25.92
CA GLN A 499 -4.90 -3.23 -24.77
C GLN A 499 -3.72 -2.37 -24.31
N LYS A 500 -4.04 -1.18 -23.78
CA LYS A 500 -3.07 -0.31 -23.12
C LYS A 500 -3.27 -0.45 -21.61
N LEU A 501 -2.24 -0.95 -20.95
CA LEU A 501 -2.22 -1.12 -19.49
C LEU A 501 -1.33 -0.05 -18.88
N ASP A 502 -1.66 0.47 -17.71
CA ASP A 502 -0.77 1.36 -16.97
C ASP A 502 0.37 0.58 -16.31
N PHE A 503 1.37 1.27 -15.76
CA PHE A 503 2.50 0.59 -15.14
C PHE A 503 2.15 -0.18 -13.87
N GLN A 504 1.23 0.32 -13.05
CA GLN A 504 0.78 -0.39 -11.85
C GLN A 504 0.08 -1.69 -12.25
N GLU A 505 -0.87 -1.64 -13.18
CA GLU A 505 -1.51 -2.84 -13.72
C GLU A 505 -0.50 -3.79 -14.38
N ALA A 506 0.48 -3.27 -15.12
CA ALA A 506 1.48 -4.09 -15.79
C ALA A 506 2.41 -4.81 -14.79
N PHE A 507 2.79 -4.18 -13.68
CA PHE A 507 3.50 -4.86 -12.60
C PHE A 507 2.61 -5.91 -11.93
N GLU A 508 1.33 -5.61 -11.72
CA GLU A 508 0.38 -6.56 -11.13
C GLU A 508 0.15 -7.76 -12.04
N GLN A 509 0.12 -7.58 -13.36
CA GLN A 509 0.01 -8.63 -14.37
C GLN A 509 1.30 -9.44 -14.59
N GLY A 510 2.43 -8.99 -14.04
CA GLY A 510 3.73 -9.63 -14.25
C GLY A 510 4.30 -9.37 -15.66
N LEU A 511 3.77 -8.40 -16.38
CA LEU A 511 4.33 -7.88 -17.63
C LEU A 511 5.57 -7.03 -17.35
N LEU A 512 5.55 -6.27 -16.25
CA LEU A 512 6.72 -5.63 -15.68
C LEU A 512 7.22 -6.44 -14.49
N ILE A 513 8.51 -6.73 -14.48
CA ILE A 513 9.16 -7.55 -13.46
C ILE A 513 10.26 -6.72 -12.78
N GLU A 514 10.14 -6.57 -11.47
CA GLU A 514 11.21 -5.97 -10.64
C GLU A 514 12.32 -7.00 -10.45
N VAL A 515 13.55 -6.64 -10.81
CA VAL A 515 14.75 -7.46 -10.60
C VAL A 515 15.66 -6.77 -9.60
N ARG A 516 15.87 -7.40 -8.44
CA ARG A 516 16.77 -6.92 -7.40
C ARG A 516 18.07 -7.70 -7.46
N ARG A 517 19.20 -7.02 -7.30
CA ARG A 517 20.52 -7.65 -7.25
C ARG A 517 21.05 -7.63 -5.82
N PRO A 518 21.66 -8.72 -5.33
CA PRO A 518 21.72 -10.05 -5.95
C PRO A 518 20.38 -10.81 -5.80
N MET A 519 20.03 -11.66 -6.78
CA MET A 519 18.83 -12.52 -6.73
C MET A 519 19.17 -14.00 -6.54
N SER A 520 18.21 -14.79 -6.08
CA SER A 520 18.39 -16.25 -6.01
C SER A 520 18.31 -16.89 -7.40
N LEU A 521 18.94 -18.05 -7.57
CA LEU A 521 18.86 -18.79 -8.85
C LEU A 521 17.41 -19.17 -9.20
N ASN A 522 16.61 -19.55 -8.19
CA ASN A 522 15.20 -19.90 -8.38
C ASN A 522 14.37 -18.68 -8.77
N GLU A 523 14.65 -17.52 -8.16
CA GLU A 523 14.01 -16.25 -8.51
C GLU A 523 14.29 -15.87 -9.98
N ALA A 524 15.52 -16.07 -10.46
CA ALA A 524 15.90 -15.79 -11.85
C ALA A 524 15.13 -16.67 -12.86
N ILE A 525 14.88 -17.93 -12.51
CA ILE A 525 14.10 -18.88 -13.34
C ILE A 525 12.63 -18.46 -13.37
N LEU A 526 12.03 -18.21 -12.20
CA LEU A 526 10.60 -17.84 -12.10
C LEU A 526 10.30 -16.51 -12.79
N LYS A 527 11.25 -15.56 -12.77
CA LYS A 527 11.16 -14.29 -13.49
C LYS A 527 11.46 -14.38 -14.98
N GLY A 528 11.87 -15.56 -15.49
CA GLY A 528 12.19 -15.78 -16.91
C GLY A 528 13.47 -15.07 -17.38
N ILE A 529 14.36 -14.71 -16.45
CA ILE A 529 15.65 -14.07 -16.74
C ILE A 529 16.66 -15.10 -17.27
N TYR A 530 16.51 -16.34 -16.82
CA TYR A 530 17.23 -17.49 -17.34
C TYR A 530 16.49 -18.09 -18.55
N ASP A 531 17.18 -18.19 -19.68
CA ASP A 531 16.66 -18.85 -20.87
C ASP A 531 17.13 -20.32 -20.90
N GLU A 532 16.19 -21.24 -20.65
CA GLU A 532 16.44 -22.69 -20.60
C GLU A 532 17.09 -23.23 -21.89
N ARG A 533 16.74 -22.67 -23.05
CA ARG A 533 17.26 -23.16 -24.34
C ARG A 533 18.72 -22.79 -24.55
N SER A 534 19.15 -21.62 -24.04
CA SER A 534 20.50 -21.12 -24.23
C SER A 534 21.41 -21.31 -23.02
N GLY A 535 20.85 -21.56 -21.83
CA GLY A 535 21.60 -21.68 -20.58
C GLY A 535 22.18 -20.35 -20.08
N LEU A 536 21.71 -19.21 -20.62
CA LEU A 536 22.25 -17.88 -20.35
C LEU A 536 21.26 -17.03 -19.54
N PHE A 537 21.82 -16.12 -18.74
CA PHE A 537 21.09 -15.13 -17.95
C PHE A 537 21.08 -13.79 -18.68
N VAL A 538 19.93 -13.12 -18.75
CA VAL A 538 19.87 -11.75 -19.29
C VAL A 538 20.17 -10.77 -18.18
N ASP A 539 21.20 -9.93 -18.35
CA ASP A 539 21.50 -8.86 -17.41
C ASP A 539 20.43 -7.75 -17.49
N PRO A 540 19.76 -7.37 -16.39
CA PRO A 540 18.71 -6.36 -16.45
C PRO A 540 19.15 -4.96 -16.87
N GLY A 541 20.43 -4.61 -16.63
CA GLY A 541 20.95 -3.27 -16.89
C GLY A 541 21.53 -3.14 -18.28
N THR A 542 22.37 -4.09 -18.70
CA THR A 542 23.01 -4.03 -20.02
C THR A 542 22.22 -4.75 -21.10
N GLY A 543 21.31 -5.65 -20.73
CA GLY A 543 20.63 -6.55 -21.67
C GLY A 543 21.53 -7.65 -22.24
N GLU A 544 22.78 -7.75 -21.77
CA GLU A 544 23.74 -8.76 -22.23
C GLU A 544 23.40 -10.14 -21.69
N LYS A 545 23.73 -11.18 -22.45
CA LYS A 545 23.56 -12.57 -22.05
C LYS A 545 24.82 -13.07 -21.35
N LEU A 546 24.71 -13.36 -20.06
CA LEU A 546 25.79 -13.79 -19.18
C LEU A 546 25.73 -15.30 -18.94
N THR A 547 26.90 -15.94 -18.82
CA THR A 547 26.99 -17.31 -18.31
C THR A 547 26.79 -17.33 -16.79
N LEU A 548 26.52 -18.49 -16.19
CA LEU A 548 26.34 -18.60 -14.74
C LEU A 548 27.56 -18.07 -13.96
N GLN A 549 28.78 -18.35 -14.44
CA GLN A 549 30.00 -17.83 -13.83
C GLN A 549 30.11 -16.30 -13.90
N GLN A 550 29.75 -15.71 -15.04
CA GLN A 550 29.74 -14.25 -15.22
C GLN A 550 28.62 -13.58 -14.42
N ALA A 551 27.46 -14.23 -14.30
CA ALA A 551 26.33 -13.76 -13.50
C ALA A 551 26.67 -13.72 -11.99
N ILE A 552 27.46 -14.69 -11.50
CA ILE A 552 28.00 -14.68 -10.13
C ILE A 552 29.03 -13.56 -9.95
N GLN A 553 29.95 -13.40 -10.90
CA GLN A 553 30.99 -12.35 -10.84
C GLN A 553 30.42 -10.93 -10.91
N SER A 554 29.33 -10.73 -11.65
CA SER A 554 28.61 -9.46 -11.76
C SER A 554 27.60 -9.23 -10.62
N TYR A 555 27.57 -10.10 -9.61
CA TYR A 555 26.63 -10.05 -8.49
C TYR A 555 25.15 -10.05 -8.91
N LEU A 556 24.83 -10.61 -10.09
CA LEU A 556 23.45 -10.82 -10.52
C LEU A 556 22.82 -11.94 -9.69
N ILE A 557 23.52 -13.08 -9.56
CA ILE A 557 23.06 -14.24 -8.80
C ILE A 557 23.82 -14.33 -7.47
N ASP A 558 23.09 -14.55 -6.37
CA ASP A 558 23.65 -14.79 -5.04
C ASP A 558 24.37 -16.16 -4.99
N PRO A 559 25.71 -16.20 -4.78
CA PRO A 559 26.47 -17.45 -4.71
C PRO A 559 26.01 -18.41 -3.59
N ASP A 560 25.44 -17.86 -2.51
CA ASP A 560 25.10 -18.59 -1.28
C ASP A 560 23.62 -19.03 -1.24
N SER A 561 22.83 -18.62 -2.24
CA SER A 561 21.40 -18.98 -2.31
C SER A 561 21.20 -20.49 -2.46
N VAL A 562 21.99 -21.11 -3.33
CA VAL A 562 21.76 -22.48 -3.80
C VAL A 562 22.81 -23.45 -3.29
N HIS A 563 22.31 -24.64 -2.90
CA HIS A 563 23.13 -25.74 -2.45
C HIS A 563 22.91 -26.97 -3.33
N VAL A 564 24.01 -27.61 -3.73
CA VAL A 564 23.98 -28.84 -4.54
C VAL A 564 24.13 -30.05 -3.64
N LYS A 565 23.28 -31.07 -3.80
CA LYS A 565 23.40 -32.33 -3.07
C LYS A 565 24.50 -33.20 -3.69
N ASP A 566 25.48 -33.64 -2.89
CA ASP A 566 26.46 -34.65 -3.32
C ASP A 566 25.84 -36.06 -3.25
N THR A 567 25.36 -36.53 -4.40
CA THR A 567 24.68 -37.83 -4.53
C THR A 567 25.60 -39.04 -4.37
N ARG A 568 26.93 -38.87 -4.28
CA ARG A 568 27.88 -39.99 -4.06
C ARG A 568 27.96 -40.43 -2.60
N SER A 569 27.65 -39.53 -1.66
CA SER A 569 27.86 -39.76 -0.23
C SER A 569 26.58 -40.07 0.54
N GLY A 570 25.40 -39.93 -0.08
CA GLY A 570 24.11 -40.04 0.59
C GLY A 570 23.82 -38.93 1.61
N PHE A 571 24.78 -38.04 1.89
CA PHE A 571 24.65 -36.91 2.79
C PHE A 571 24.55 -35.60 2.02
N LEU A 572 23.66 -34.71 2.51
CA LEU A 572 23.46 -33.37 1.96
C LEU A 572 24.63 -32.47 2.32
N ARG A 573 25.72 -32.53 1.54
CA ARG A 573 26.82 -31.59 1.71
C ARG A 573 26.40 -30.24 1.13
N LYS A 574 26.21 -29.25 2.01
CA LYS A 574 25.89 -27.86 1.64
C LYS A 574 27.11 -27.25 0.92
N LEU A 575 27.14 -27.33 -0.40
CA LEU A 575 28.15 -26.70 -1.25
C LEU A 575 27.53 -25.47 -1.92
N ASN A 576 28.16 -24.31 -1.77
CA ASN A 576 27.72 -23.07 -2.41
C ASN A 576 27.97 -23.13 -3.93
N LEU A 577 27.28 -22.30 -4.73
CA LEU A 577 27.42 -22.33 -6.20
C LEU A 577 28.86 -22.16 -6.67
N ALA A 578 29.61 -21.25 -6.04
CA ALA A 578 31.01 -21.00 -6.37
C ALA A 578 31.92 -22.21 -6.10
N GLU A 579 31.60 -23.01 -5.08
CA GLU A 579 32.31 -24.25 -4.76
C GLU A 579 31.87 -25.40 -5.67
N ALA A 580 30.58 -25.47 -5.98
CA ALA A 580 30.02 -26.47 -6.89
C ALA A 580 30.61 -26.35 -8.31
N ILE A 581 30.84 -25.12 -8.80
CA ILE A 581 31.53 -24.87 -10.08
C ILE A 581 32.99 -25.30 -9.99
N LYS A 582 33.71 -24.94 -8.91
CA LYS A 582 35.11 -25.33 -8.72
C LYS A 582 35.31 -26.85 -8.66
N HIS A 583 34.35 -27.56 -8.06
CA HIS A 583 34.36 -29.02 -7.94
C HIS A 583 33.76 -29.75 -9.15
N GLY A 584 33.23 -29.02 -10.16
CA GLY A 584 32.73 -29.60 -11.40
C GLY A 584 31.35 -30.25 -11.31
N PHE A 585 30.56 -29.95 -10.27
CA PHE A 585 29.16 -30.38 -10.16
C PHE A 585 28.24 -29.59 -11.09
N ILE A 586 28.56 -28.31 -11.32
CA ILE A 586 27.86 -27.42 -12.24
C ILE A 586 28.88 -26.90 -13.24
N ASP A 587 28.56 -26.96 -14.53
CA ASP A 587 29.34 -26.26 -15.54
C ASP A 587 28.97 -24.77 -15.56
N GLY A 588 29.92 -23.90 -15.22
CA GLY A 588 29.72 -22.46 -15.16
C GLY A 588 29.47 -21.79 -16.51
N VAL A 589 29.75 -22.47 -17.64
CA VAL A 589 29.56 -21.96 -19.01
C VAL A 589 28.27 -22.45 -19.63
N SER A 590 28.01 -23.77 -19.62
CA SER A 590 26.76 -24.32 -20.18
C SER A 590 25.57 -24.23 -19.22
N GLY A 591 25.81 -23.99 -17.93
CA GLY A 591 24.76 -23.94 -16.91
C GLY A 591 24.06 -25.28 -16.70
N LYS A 592 24.72 -26.42 -16.99
CA LYS A 592 24.18 -27.75 -16.73
C LYS A 592 24.73 -28.35 -15.44
N VAL A 593 23.93 -29.21 -14.80
CA VAL A 593 24.27 -29.88 -13.55
C VAL A 593 24.45 -31.37 -13.79
N LYS A 594 25.53 -31.94 -13.24
CA LYS A 594 25.82 -33.37 -13.40
C LYS A 594 25.08 -34.19 -12.36
N ASP A 595 24.21 -35.09 -12.82
CA ASP A 595 23.56 -36.07 -11.98
C ASP A 595 24.35 -37.38 -11.95
N PHE A 596 24.92 -37.71 -10.80
CA PHE A 596 25.67 -38.97 -10.60
C PHE A 596 24.76 -40.18 -10.32
N THR A 597 23.44 -40.00 -10.10
CA THR A 597 22.51 -41.11 -9.84
C THR A 597 22.15 -41.91 -11.09
N LYS A 598 22.13 -41.27 -12.27
CA LYS A 598 21.85 -41.88 -13.58
C LYS A 598 23.09 -41.98 -14.48
N GLY A 599 24.28 -42.12 -13.89
CA GLY A 599 25.52 -42.35 -14.63
C GLY A 599 26.11 -41.12 -15.33
N GLU A 600 26.26 -40.00 -14.59
CA GLU A 600 26.83 -38.73 -15.07
C GLU A 600 26.04 -38.06 -16.20
N SER A 601 24.72 -38.18 -16.18
CA SER A 601 23.87 -37.44 -17.11
C SER A 601 23.88 -35.94 -16.79
N GLU A 602 24.12 -35.10 -17.80
CA GLU A 602 23.94 -33.65 -17.69
C GLU A 602 22.46 -33.30 -17.72
N VAL A 603 22.00 -32.63 -16.67
CA VAL A 603 20.61 -32.21 -16.46
C VAL A 603 20.55 -30.68 -16.50
N SER A 604 19.47 -30.10 -17.01
CA SER A 604 19.27 -28.64 -16.99
C SER A 604 19.12 -28.14 -15.55
N ILE A 605 19.33 -26.84 -15.29
CA ILE A 605 19.10 -26.28 -13.94
C ILE A 605 17.65 -26.48 -13.50
N VAL A 606 16.68 -26.31 -14.40
CA VAL A 606 15.24 -26.47 -14.12
C VAL A 606 14.94 -27.90 -13.72
N ASP A 607 15.36 -28.87 -14.53
CA ASP A 607 15.20 -30.30 -14.23
C ASP A 607 15.95 -30.71 -12.95
N ALA A 608 17.08 -30.06 -12.64
CA ALA A 608 17.86 -30.31 -11.43
C ALA A 608 17.18 -29.78 -10.15
N PHE A 609 16.40 -28.69 -10.26
CA PHE A 609 15.49 -28.25 -9.20
C PHE A 609 14.30 -29.20 -9.07
N GLU A 610 13.68 -29.59 -10.19
CA GLU A 610 12.56 -30.54 -10.19
C GLU A 610 12.93 -31.89 -9.62
N SER A 611 14.13 -32.40 -9.90
CA SER A 611 14.67 -33.65 -9.34
C SER A 611 15.22 -33.49 -7.91
N GLY A 612 15.32 -32.25 -7.40
CA GLY A 612 15.79 -31.95 -6.05
C GLY A 612 17.29 -32.21 -5.82
N LEU A 613 18.09 -32.25 -6.90
CA LEU A 613 19.56 -32.25 -6.88
C LEU A 613 20.09 -30.90 -6.39
N ILE A 614 19.39 -29.84 -6.77
CA ILE A 614 19.63 -28.48 -6.33
C ILE A 614 18.54 -28.08 -5.36
N VAL A 615 18.92 -27.52 -4.21
CA VAL A 615 17.98 -26.97 -3.23
C VAL A 615 18.37 -25.52 -2.96
N ASP A 616 17.42 -24.63 -3.18
CA ASP A 616 17.55 -23.23 -2.80
C ASP A 616 17.25 -23.09 -1.30
N SER A 617 18.23 -22.63 -0.53
CA SER A 617 18.05 -22.38 0.90
C SER A 617 17.29 -21.08 1.18
N LYS A 618 17.23 -20.18 0.19
CA LYS A 618 16.50 -18.90 0.23
C LYS A 618 15.27 -18.94 -0.67
N ALA A 619 14.72 -20.14 -0.93
CA ALA A 619 13.52 -20.29 -1.73
C ALA A 619 12.34 -19.50 -1.14
N ALA A 620 11.61 -18.81 -2.00
CA ALA A 620 10.37 -18.14 -1.64
C ALA A 620 9.37 -19.15 -1.03
N VAL A 621 8.82 -18.79 0.11
CA VAL A 621 7.93 -19.63 0.91
C VAL A 621 6.48 -19.39 0.50
N SER A 622 5.60 -20.38 0.62
CA SER A 622 4.15 -20.16 0.47
C SER A 622 3.61 -19.34 1.66
N ILE A 623 2.48 -18.65 1.49
CA ILE A 623 1.84 -17.96 2.64
C ILE A 623 1.53 -18.95 3.76
N GLN A 624 1.06 -20.12 3.38
CA GLN A 624 0.63 -21.18 4.28
C GLN A 624 1.80 -21.64 5.15
N ARG A 625 2.97 -21.87 4.54
CA ARG A 625 4.18 -22.21 5.30
C ARG A 625 4.69 -21.06 6.15
N ALA A 626 4.56 -19.81 5.70
CA ALA A 626 4.91 -18.66 6.52
C ALA A 626 4.03 -18.55 7.78
N ILE A 627 2.74 -18.89 7.67
CA ILE A 627 1.81 -18.95 8.82
C ILE A 627 2.21 -20.11 9.74
N HIS A 628 2.42 -21.32 9.22
CA HIS A 628 2.83 -22.49 10.03
C HIS A 628 4.15 -22.29 10.77
N GLN A 629 5.08 -21.54 10.18
CA GLN A 629 6.36 -21.19 10.81
C GLN A 629 6.25 -20.05 11.83
N GLY A 630 5.07 -19.45 12.00
CA GLY A 630 4.85 -18.32 12.90
C GLY A 630 5.52 -17.02 12.42
N LEU A 631 5.79 -16.90 11.12
CA LEU A 631 6.35 -15.67 10.55
C LEU A 631 5.29 -14.56 10.43
N TYR A 632 4.00 -14.92 10.39
CA TYR A 632 2.88 -13.98 10.35
C TYR A 632 2.40 -13.62 11.75
N ASP A 633 2.16 -12.32 11.99
CA ASP A 633 1.65 -11.80 13.25
C ASP A 633 0.16 -11.43 13.13
N ASP A 634 -0.70 -12.16 13.84
CA ASP A 634 -2.15 -12.05 13.77
C ASP A 634 -2.69 -10.66 14.17
N GLN A 635 -2.00 -9.96 15.07
CA GLN A 635 -2.46 -8.65 15.57
C GLN A 635 -2.15 -7.52 14.59
N SER A 636 -1.00 -7.60 13.92
CA SER A 636 -0.54 -6.53 13.02
C SER A 636 -0.76 -6.82 11.54
N GLY A 637 -1.06 -8.07 11.18
CA GLY A 637 -1.22 -8.50 9.78
C GLY A 637 0.09 -8.49 8.99
N LYS A 638 1.24 -8.49 9.68
CA LYS A 638 2.57 -8.36 9.05
C LYS A 638 3.35 -9.66 9.11
N PHE A 639 4.26 -9.82 8.15
CA PHE A 639 5.20 -10.94 8.06
C PHE A 639 6.56 -10.54 8.62
N THR A 640 7.25 -11.45 9.27
CA THR A 640 8.62 -11.23 9.76
C THR A 640 9.58 -11.75 8.70
N ASP A 641 10.44 -10.87 8.19
CA ASP A 641 11.50 -11.24 7.26
C ASP A 641 12.52 -12.14 7.97
N PRO A 642 12.73 -13.40 7.51
CA PRO A 642 13.67 -14.32 8.15
C PRO A 642 15.13 -13.84 8.16
N ASN A 643 15.51 -12.99 7.20
CA ASN A 643 16.89 -12.51 7.08
C ASN A 643 17.17 -11.29 7.95
N THR A 644 16.21 -10.36 8.05
CA THR A 644 16.38 -9.07 8.76
C THR A 644 15.69 -9.02 10.11
N GLY A 645 14.76 -9.95 10.40
CA GLY A 645 13.93 -9.95 11.61
C GLY A 645 12.90 -8.82 11.67
N ARG A 646 12.73 -8.05 10.60
CA ARG A 646 11.80 -6.91 10.54
C ARG A 646 10.40 -7.35 10.16
N LYS A 647 9.38 -6.68 10.72
CA LYS A 647 7.98 -6.84 10.31
C LYS A 647 7.74 -6.06 9.02
N ILE A 648 7.38 -6.75 7.95
CA ILE A 648 7.10 -6.23 6.61
C ILE A 648 5.66 -6.57 6.19
N THR A 649 5.12 -5.80 5.25
CA THR A 649 3.78 -6.06 4.69
C THR A 649 3.81 -7.25 3.72
N LEU A 650 2.64 -7.87 3.46
CA LEU A 650 2.53 -8.94 2.46
C LEU A 650 2.99 -8.47 1.07
N HIS A 651 2.63 -7.24 0.70
CA HIS A 651 3.07 -6.63 -0.55
C HIS A 651 4.60 -6.56 -0.68
N GLU A 652 5.29 -6.14 0.39
CA GLU A 652 6.74 -6.09 0.39
C GLU A 652 7.37 -7.48 0.40
N ALA A 653 6.79 -8.44 1.13
CA ALA A 653 7.23 -9.83 1.14
C ALA A 653 7.15 -10.46 -0.26
N ILE A 654 6.11 -10.14 -1.05
CA ILE A 654 5.98 -10.56 -2.45
C ILE A 654 7.05 -9.88 -3.32
N ARG A 655 7.27 -8.56 -3.15
CA ARG A 655 8.27 -7.81 -3.93
C ARG A 655 9.72 -8.24 -3.66
N ARG A 656 10.02 -8.57 -2.40
CA ARG A 656 11.32 -9.16 -1.98
C ARG A 656 11.45 -10.64 -2.34
N PHE A 657 10.40 -11.25 -2.90
CA PHE A 657 10.35 -12.66 -3.22
C PHE A 657 10.57 -13.58 -2.00
N ILE A 658 10.19 -13.12 -0.80
CA ILE A 658 10.18 -13.95 0.43
C ILE A 658 8.96 -14.88 0.38
N ILE A 659 7.83 -14.36 -0.10
CA ILE A 659 6.61 -15.12 -0.33
C ILE A 659 6.44 -15.32 -1.84
N ASN A 660 6.21 -16.55 -2.27
CA ASN A 660 6.03 -16.86 -3.69
C ASN A 660 4.62 -16.43 -4.15
N PRO A 661 4.51 -15.45 -5.07
CA PRO A 661 3.22 -14.96 -5.54
C PRO A 661 2.47 -15.92 -6.47
N LEU A 662 3.17 -16.87 -7.10
CA LEU A 662 2.57 -17.76 -8.11
C LEU A 662 1.90 -18.99 -7.50
N LEU A 663 2.12 -19.26 -6.22
CA LEU A 663 1.54 -20.42 -5.56
C LEU A 663 0.04 -20.21 -5.32
N PRO A 664 -0.78 -21.29 -5.45
CA PRO A 664 -2.19 -21.21 -5.13
C PRO A 664 -2.40 -20.87 -3.65
N CYS A 665 -3.54 -20.25 -3.32
CA CYS A 665 -3.88 -20.03 -1.91
C CYS A 665 -5.38 -20.08 -1.64
N TYR A 666 -6.21 -19.75 -2.62
CA TYR A 666 -7.66 -19.72 -2.45
C TYR A 666 -8.34 -20.59 -3.50
N TRP A 667 -9.36 -21.31 -3.08
CA TRP A 667 -10.20 -22.10 -3.97
C TRP A 667 -11.57 -21.43 -4.11
N ASP A 668 -11.86 -20.89 -5.29
CA ASP A 668 -13.19 -20.36 -5.58
C ASP A 668 -14.13 -21.54 -5.86
N ARG A 669 -15.10 -21.72 -4.96
CA ARG A 669 -16.13 -22.77 -5.04
C ARG A 669 -17.08 -22.56 -6.23
N LYS A 670 -17.26 -21.32 -6.70
CA LYS A 670 -18.17 -20.99 -7.80
C LYS A 670 -17.53 -21.30 -9.15
N SER A 671 -16.25 -20.95 -9.32
CA SER A 671 -15.53 -21.19 -10.56
C SER A 671 -14.80 -22.54 -10.60
N GLU A 672 -14.77 -23.30 -9.50
CA GLU A 672 -13.96 -24.51 -9.31
C GLU A 672 -12.49 -24.33 -9.75
N ARG A 673 -11.90 -23.15 -9.48
CA ARG A 673 -10.48 -22.87 -9.80
C ARG A 673 -9.69 -22.54 -8.54
N LEU A 674 -8.47 -23.04 -8.48
CA LEU A 674 -7.46 -22.57 -7.54
C LEU A 674 -6.87 -21.27 -8.07
N LEU A 675 -7.06 -20.20 -7.31
CA LEU A 675 -6.46 -18.89 -7.57
C LEU A 675 -5.09 -18.81 -6.90
N SER A 676 -4.14 -18.27 -7.65
CA SER A 676 -2.81 -17.90 -7.14
C SER A 676 -2.89 -16.73 -6.15
N LEU A 677 -1.82 -16.54 -5.37
CA LEU A 677 -1.74 -15.38 -4.47
C LEU A 677 -1.88 -14.05 -5.22
N VAL A 678 -1.32 -13.91 -6.42
CA VAL A 678 -1.50 -12.67 -7.20
C VAL A 678 -2.97 -12.46 -7.56
N GLU A 679 -3.64 -13.49 -8.08
CA GLU A 679 -5.04 -13.41 -8.49
C GLU A 679 -5.95 -13.09 -7.31
N THR A 680 -5.75 -13.72 -6.16
CA THR A 680 -6.52 -13.43 -4.94
C THR A 680 -6.29 -12.02 -4.40
N CYS A 681 -5.07 -11.49 -4.53
CA CYS A 681 -4.78 -10.10 -4.19
C CYS A 681 -5.42 -9.11 -5.20
N ARG A 682 -5.55 -9.50 -6.47
CA ARG A 682 -6.25 -8.69 -7.50
C ARG A 682 -7.76 -8.67 -7.27
N ASP A 683 -8.33 -9.81 -6.93
CA ASP A 683 -9.77 -9.94 -6.59
C ASP A 683 -10.13 -9.28 -5.25
N GLY A 684 -9.11 -8.79 -4.50
CA GLY A 684 -9.30 -8.11 -3.23
C GLY A 684 -9.68 -9.05 -2.08
N ILE A 685 -9.58 -10.37 -2.29
CA ILE A 685 -9.82 -11.41 -1.29
C ILE A 685 -8.73 -11.36 -0.22
N ILE A 686 -7.49 -11.10 -0.60
CA ILE A 686 -6.40 -10.86 0.35
C ILE A 686 -5.91 -9.42 0.19
N ASP A 687 -5.99 -8.65 1.28
CA ASP A 687 -5.46 -7.30 1.28
C ASP A 687 -3.93 -7.33 1.41
N ARG A 688 -3.22 -7.00 0.32
CA ARG A 688 -1.75 -7.00 0.28
C ARG A 688 -1.08 -6.02 1.25
N ARG A 689 -1.79 -4.98 1.71
CA ARG A 689 -1.24 -3.95 2.60
C ARG A 689 -1.59 -4.21 4.06
N ALA A 690 -2.85 -4.59 4.32
CA ALA A 690 -3.29 -4.93 5.66
C ALA A 690 -2.88 -6.35 6.08
N GLY A 691 -2.63 -7.24 5.12
CA GLY A 691 -2.32 -8.65 5.36
C GLY A 691 -3.50 -9.43 5.93
N MET A 692 -4.73 -9.02 5.61
CA MET A 692 -5.97 -9.61 6.13
C MET A 692 -6.78 -10.24 4.99
N PHE A 693 -7.51 -11.30 5.30
CA PHE A 693 -8.42 -11.96 4.38
C PHE A 693 -9.80 -11.28 4.41
N LYS A 694 -10.33 -10.90 3.25
CA LYS A 694 -11.67 -10.37 3.02
C LYS A 694 -12.54 -11.46 2.42
N GLU A 695 -13.63 -11.80 3.10
CA GLU A 695 -14.52 -12.84 2.65
C GLU A 695 -15.32 -12.38 1.40
N PRO A 696 -15.29 -13.15 0.29
CA PRO A 696 -16.03 -12.77 -0.91
C PRO A 696 -17.54 -12.83 -0.65
N GLY A 697 -18.18 -11.67 -0.61
CA GLY A 697 -19.61 -11.51 -0.32
C GLY A 697 -19.92 -10.80 1.01
N ALA A 698 -18.92 -10.57 1.86
CA ALA A 698 -19.07 -9.85 3.12
C ALA A 698 -17.97 -8.80 3.31
N ASN A 699 -18.30 -7.63 3.86
CA ASN A 699 -17.31 -6.58 4.19
C ASN A 699 -16.53 -6.89 5.49
N CYS A 700 -16.34 -8.16 5.82
CA CYS A 700 -15.62 -8.59 7.01
C CYS A 700 -14.19 -9.01 6.65
N THR A 701 -13.24 -8.58 7.48
CA THR A 701 -11.83 -8.96 7.39
C THR A 701 -11.47 -9.88 8.55
N VAL A 702 -10.76 -10.96 8.29
CA VAL A 702 -10.20 -11.88 9.30
C VAL A 702 -8.69 -12.02 9.09
N SER A 703 -7.97 -12.49 10.11
CA SER A 703 -6.53 -12.75 9.99
C SER A 703 -6.26 -13.93 9.06
N LEU A 704 -5.08 -13.98 8.43
CA LEU A 704 -4.75 -15.10 7.53
C LEU A 704 -4.68 -16.45 8.26
N SER A 705 -4.22 -16.46 9.51
CA SER A 705 -4.20 -17.67 10.36
C SER A 705 -5.60 -18.19 10.63
N GLU A 706 -6.54 -17.31 11.04
CA GLU A 706 -7.95 -17.69 11.23
C GLU A 706 -8.57 -18.18 9.92
N ALA A 707 -8.29 -17.51 8.80
CA ALA A 707 -8.80 -17.92 7.48
C ALA A 707 -8.28 -19.32 7.07
N MET A 708 -7.07 -19.68 7.46
CA MET A 708 -6.50 -21.01 7.23
C MET A 708 -7.16 -22.07 8.13
N GLU A 709 -7.35 -21.80 9.42
CA GLU A 709 -8.06 -22.71 10.34
C GLU A 709 -9.52 -22.96 9.93
N LEU A 710 -10.16 -21.95 9.34
CA LEU A 710 -11.52 -22.04 8.83
C LEU A 710 -11.61 -22.73 7.45
N GLY A 711 -10.47 -23.08 6.85
CA GLY A 711 -10.39 -23.74 5.54
C GLY A 711 -10.79 -22.85 4.36
N LEU A 712 -10.69 -21.52 4.51
CA LEU A 712 -10.90 -20.55 3.43
C LEU A 712 -9.62 -20.40 2.58
N ILE A 713 -8.46 -20.39 3.25
CA ILE A 713 -7.16 -20.54 2.61
C ILE A 713 -6.83 -22.02 2.53
N VAL A 714 -6.50 -22.50 1.34
CA VAL A 714 -6.15 -23.89 1.09
C VAL A 714 -4.71 -24.14 1.56
N ASP A 715 -4.54 -25.07 2.50
CA ASP A 715 -3.21 -25.49 2.95
C ASP A 715 -2.56 -26.46 1.96
N ILE A 716 -1.64 -25.93 1.17
CA ILE A 716 -0.91 -26.65 0.12
C ILE A 716 0.31 -27.42 0.65
N GLU A 717 0.82 -27.04 1.83
CA GLU A 717 2.08 -27.58 2.35
C GLU A 717 1.83 -28.83 3.18
N SER A 718 0.75 -28.83 3.97
CA SER A 718 0.32 -30.03 4.70
C SER A 718 -0.43 -31.02 3.80
N ALA A 719 -0.88 -30.56 2.61
CA ALA A 719 -1.30 -31.32 1.44
C ALA A 719 -2.26 -32.52 1.63
N GLY A 720 -2.95 -32.70 2.77
CA GLY A 720 -3.81 -33.87 3.04
C GLY A 720 -5.18 -33.88 2.35
N PHE A 721 -5.27 -33.57 1.05
CA PHE A 721 -6.54 -33.47 0.34
C PHE A 721 -7.21 -34.84 0.17
N GLY A 722 -8.55 -34.89 0.29
CA GLY A 722 -9.29 -36.07 -0.19
C GLY A 722 -9.22 -36.16 -1.71
N LEU A 723 -9.30 -37.38 -2.27
CA LEU A 723 -9.26 -37.61 -3.73
C LEU A 723 -10.30 -36.75 -4.47
N TYR A 724 -11.50 -36.62 -3.93
CA TYR A 724 -12.55 -35.76 -4.49
C TYR A 724 -12.10 -34.29 -4.57
N GLU A 725 -11.45 -33.79 -3.53
CA GLU A 725 -11.06 -32.39 -3.41
C GLU A 725 -9.88 -32.06 -4.31
N ALA A 726 -8.87 -32.95 -4.37
CA ALA A 726 -7.75 -32.80 -5.28
C ALA A 726 -8.21 -32.71 -6.75
N ILE A 727 -9.19 -33.53 -7.15
CA ILE A 727 -9.78 -33.48 -8.49
C ILE A 727 -10.62 -32.21 -8.67
N ALA A 728 -11.43 -31.84 -7.67
CA ALA A 728 -12.28 -30.63 -7.73
C ALA A 728 -11.47 -29.32 -7.78
N MET A 729 -10.27 -29.32 -7.21
CA MET A 729 -9.32 -28.21 -7.26
C MET A 729 -8.54 -28.15 -8.59
N GLY A 730 -8.72 -29.13 -9.48
CA GLY A 730 -8.02 -29.18 -10.77
C GLY A 730 -6.56 -29.63 -10.66
N LEU A 731 -6.16 -30.27 -9.55
CA LEU A 731 -4.79 -30.76 -9.34
C LEU A 731 -4.52 -32.08 -10.09
N CYS A 732 -5.46 -32.59 -10.87
CA CYS A 732 -5.32 -33.82 -11.66
C CYS A 732 -5.37 -33.48 -13.16
N GLU A 733 -4.26 -33.68 -13.86
CA GLU A 733 -4.14 -33.54 -15.31
C GLU A 733 -3.89 -34.93 -15.93
N GLU A 734 -4.78 -35.39 -16.81
CA GLU A 734 -4.62 -36.65 -17.58
C GLU A 734 -4.27 -37.89 -16.73
N GLY A 735 -4.77 -37.98 -15.50
CA GLY A 735 -4.52 -39.11 -14.58
C GLY A 735 -3.27 -38.98 -13.71
N LYS A 736 -2.52 -37.87 -13.82
CA LYS A 736 -1.40 -37.54 -12.92
C LYS A 736 -1.75 -36.37 -12.01
N PHE A 737 -1.28 -36.42 -10.78
CA PHE A 737 -1.49 -35.37 -9.78
C PHE A 737 -0.35 -34.37 -9.83
N VAL A 738 -0.67 -33.08 -9.88
CA VAL A 738 0.32 -32.00 -9.81
C VAL A 738 0.41 -31.54 -8.37
N HIS A 739 1.59 -31.68 -7.75
CA HIS A 739 1.82 -31.18 -6.40
C HIS A 739 1.75 -29.63 -6.42
N PRO A 740 0.87 -28.97 -5.62
CA PRO A 740 0.60 -27.55 -5.80
C PRO A 740 1.76 -26.60 -5.41
N SER A 741 2.67 -26.99 -4.51
CA SER A 741 3.87 -26.19 -4.20
C SER A 741 5.08 -26.46 -5.11
N THR A 742 5.27 -27.69 -5.58
CA THR A 742 6.48 -28.08 -6.35
C THR A 742 6.24 -28.23 -7.85
N GLY A 743 4.99 -28.28 -8.30
CA GLY A 743 4.63 -28.48 -9.70
C GLY A 743 4.90 -29.90 -10.26
N ARG A 744 5.40 -30.82 -9.42
CA ARG A 744 5.75 -32.18 -9.85
C ARG A 744 4.52 -32.99 -10.23
N LYS A 745 4.62 -33.73 -11.34
CA LYS A 745 3.59 -34.68 -11.80
C LYS A 745 3.81 -36.05 -11.16
N LEU A 746 2.95 -36.40 -10.22
CA LEU A 746 2.97 -37.63 -9.43
C LEU A 746 1.92 -38.63 -9.94
N THR A 747 2.21 -39.91 -9.81
CA THR A 747 1.18 -40.97 -9.91
C THR A 747 0.29 -40.94 -8.67
N LEU A 748 -0.87 -41.61 -8.68
CA LEU A 748 -1.70 -41.67 -7.47
C LEU A 748 -0.95 -42.37 -6.32
N CYS A 749 -0.17 -43.42 -6.63
CA CYS A 749 0.66 -44.12 -5.66
C CYS A 749 1.68 -43.17 -4.98
N ASP A 750 2.36 -42.35 -5.77
CA ASP A 750 3.37 -41.43 -5.25
C ASP A 750 2.73 -40.21 -4.55
N ALA A 751 1.56 -39.75 -5.01
CA ALA A 751 0.78 -38.72 -4.35
C ALA A 751 0.30 -39.14 -2.95
N VAL A 752 -0.01 -40.43 -2.74
CA VAL A 752 -0.35 -40.96 -1.41
C VAL A 752 0.89 -41.05 -0.52
N LYS A 753 2.07 -41.39 -1.06
CA LYS A 753 3.33 -41.45 -0.30
C LYS A 753 3.82 -40.07 0.15
N GLU A 754 3.65 -39.05 -0.69
CA GLU A 754 3.97 -37.66 -0.36
C GLU A 754 2.83 -36.95 0.38
N GLU A 755 1.84 -37.70 0.88
CA GLU A 755 0.70 -37.19 1.67
C GLU A 755 -0.20 -36.16 0.95
N LEU A 756 -0.04 -35.96 -0.37
CA LEU A 756 -0.86 -35.08 -1.22
C LEU A 756 -2.32 -35.54 -1.33
N VAL A 757 -2.54 -36.85 -1.31
CA VAL A 757 -3.88 -37.44 -1.29
C VAL A 757 -4.00 -38.30 -0.06
N ASN A 758 -4.90 -37.92 0.85
CA ASN A 758 -5.15 -38.70 2.05
C ASN A 758 -5.99 -39.94 1.69
N PRO A 759 -5.47 -41.17 1.89
CA PRO A 759 -6.16 -42.39 1.52
C PRO A 759 -7.38 -42.68 2.41
N VAL A 760 -7.43 -42.12 3.62
CA VAL A 760 -8.49 -42.39 4.61
C VAL A 760 -9.74 -41.54 4.34
N THR A 761 -9.56 -40.30 3.92
CA THR A 761 -10.65 -39.35 3.59
C THR A 761 -11.19 -39.53 2.16
N SER A 762 -10.54 -40.38 1.37
CA SER A 762 -10.88 -40.64 -0.02
C SER A 762 -11.88 -41.78 -0.14
N LEU A 763 -13.11 -41.46 -0.54
CA LEU A 763 -14.21 -42.42 -0.66
C LEU A 763 -14.59 -42.69 -2.11
N VAL A 764 -14.69 -43.97 -2.46
CA VAL A 764 -14.91 -44.46 -3.82
C VAL A 764 -16.10 -45.40 -3.84
N LYS A 765 -17.10 -45.10 -4.66
CA LYS A 765 -18.29 -45.92 -4.81
C LYS A 765 -18.01 -47.10 -5.74
N ASN A 766 -18.32 -48.31 -5.27
CA ASN A 766 -18.33 -49.48 -6.14
C ASN A 766 -19.64 -49.54 -6.91
N SER A 767 -19.57 -49.48 -8.25
CA SER A 767 -20.73 -49.50 -9.13
C SER A 767 -21.59 -50.78 -9.01
N LYS A 768 -21.01 -51.92 -8.59
CA LYS A 768 -21.73 -53.20 -8.47
C LYS A 768 -22.49 -53.35 -7.16
N THR A 769 -21.84 -53.00 -6.05
CA THR A 769 -22.40 -53.21 -4.70
C THR A 769 -23.14 -51.98 -4.18
N GLY A 770 -22.91 -50.82 -4.78
CA GLY A 770 -23.43 -49.54 -4.29
C GLY A 770 -22.81 -49.09 -2.97
N ARG A 771 -21.83 -49.83 -2.43
CA ARG A 771 -21.10 -49.48 -1.22
C ARG A 771 -19.93 -48.55 -1.53
N TYR A 772 -19.61 -47.70 -0.55
CA TYR A 772 -18.46 -46.82 -0.59
C TYR A 772 -17.28 -47.51 0.10
N LEU A 773 -16.12 -47.47 -0.55
CA LEU A 773 -14.87 -48.07 -0.10
C LEU A 773 -13.85 -46.97 0.11
N LYS A 774 -12.92 -47.17 1.04
CA LYS A 774 -11.76 -46.28 1.18
C LYS A 774 -10.78 -46.52 0.03
N LEU A 775 -9.91 -45.55 -0.24
CA LEU A 775 -8.96 -45.62 -1.36
C LEU A 775 -8.08 -46.88 -1.37
N PRO A 776 -7.50 -47.34 -0.24
CA PRO A 776 -6.70 -48.57 -0.22
C PRO A 776 -7.50 -49.81 -0.66
N GLU A 777 -8.73 -49.95 -0.14
CA GLU A 777 -9.64 -51.05 -0.47
C GLU A 777 -10.11 -50.98 -1.93
N ALA A 778 -10.27 -49.78 -2.47
CA ALA A 778 -10.64 -49.57 -3.87
C ALA A 778 -9.51 -49.93 -4.84
N VAL A 779 -8.25 -49.68 -4.46
CA VAL A 779 -7.06 -50.09 -5.22
C VAL A 779 -6.90 -51.61 -5.18
N GLU A 780 -7.03 -52.24 -4.02
CA GLU A 780 -7.03 -53.71 -3.88
C GLU A 780 -8.14 -54.37 -4.70
N ALA A 781 -9.32 -53.74 -4.74
CA ALA A 781 -10.46 -54.20 -5.54
C ALA A 781 -10.33 -53.88 -7.04
N THR A 782 -9.22 -53.28 -7.50
CA THR A 782 -8.96 -52.84 -8.89
C THR A 782 -10.00 -51.87 -9.47
N ILE A 783 -10.71 -51.14 -8.60
CA ILE A 783 -11.70 -50.13 -8.99
C ILE A 783 -10.98 -48.85 -9.42
N ILE A 784 -9.86 -48.54 -8.78
CA ILE A 784 -8.96 -47.46 -9.17
C ILE A 784 -7.60 -48.06 -9.53
N ASP A 785 -7.08 -47.67 -10.68
CA ASP A 785 -5.70 -47.93 -11.09
C ASP A 785 -4.82 -46.78 -10.59
N ASP A 786 -3.88 -47.09 -9.69
CA ASP A 786 -3.01 -46.13 -9.02
C ASP A 786 -1.82 -45.65 -9.88
N MET A 787 -1.50 -46.39 -10.94
CA MET A 787 -0.41 -46.08 -11.87
C MET A 787 -0.91 -45.22 -13.04
N VAL A 788 -2.09 -45.54 -13.57
CA VAL A 788 -2.71 -44.80 -14.68
C VAL A 788 -3.57 -43.64 -14.16
N GLY A 789 -4.05 -43.72 -12.92
CA GLY A 789 -4.95 -42.71 -12.34
C GLY A 789 -6.30 -42.72 -13.03
N ALA A 790 -6.94 -43.88 -13.12
CA ALA A 790 -8.21 -44.05 -13.81
C ALA A 790 -9.18 -44.95 -13.03
N TYR A 791 -10.47 -44.70 -13.19
CA TYR A 791 -11.54 -45.49 -12.57
C TYR A 791 -11.98 -46.60 -13.52
N GLN A 792 -11.91 -47.86 -13.09
CA GLN A 792 -12.40 -49.00 -13.86
C GLN A 792 -13.78 -49.40 -13.37
N VAL A 793 -14.79 -49.29 -14.26
CA VAL A 793 -16.14 -49.74 -13.95
C VAL A 793 -16.17 -51.28 -13.91
N PRO A 794 -16.43 -51.93 -12.77
CA PRO A 794 -16.28 -53.38 -12.65
C PRO A 794 -17.25 -54.19 -13.54
N ASP A 795 -18.37 -53.60 -13.96
CA ASP A 795 -19.39 -54.25 -14.81
C ASP A 795 -19.03 -54.24 -16.31
N THR A 796 -18.39 -53.19 -16.79
CA THR A 796 -18.13 -52.99 -18.24
C THR A 796 -16.66 -53.04 -18.62
N LYS A 797 -15.75 -53.09 -17.63
CA LYS A 797 -14.30 -52.89 -17.81
C LYS A 797 -13.94 -51.62 -18.59
N LYS A 798 -14.85 -50.65 -18.68
CA LYS A 798 -14.59 -49.35 -19.26
C LYS A 798 -13.75 -48.53 -18.29
N ILE A 799 -12.69 -47.92 -18.82
CA ILE A 799 -11.80 -47.02 -18.11
C ILE A 799 -12.40 -45.62 -18.23
N LEU A 800 -12.70 -44.99 -17.10
CA LEU A 800 -13.15 -43.61 -16.99
C LEU A 800 -12.01 -42.77 -16.43
N THR A 801 -11.92 -41.52 -16.89
CA THR A 801 -11.04 -40.53 -16.25
C THR A 801 -11.55 -40.20 -14.84
N LEU A 802 -10.66 -39.78 -13.94
CA LEU A 802 -11.04 -39.42 -12.58
C LEU A 802 -12.02 -38.22 -12.55
N GLN A 803 -11.89 -37.27 -13.48
CA GLN A 803 -12.82 -36.15 -13.66
C GLN A 803 -14.24 -36.64 -14.04
N GLU A 804 -14.34 -37.60 -14.96
CA GLU A 804 -15.62 -38.21 -15.34
C GLU A 804 -16.22 -39.04 -14.20
N ALA A 805 -15.38 -39.72 -13.42
CA ALA A 805 -15.80 -40.46 -12.24
C ALA A 805 -16.35 -39.54 -11.14
N LYS A 806 -15.73 -38.36 -10.91
CA LYS A 806 -16.26 -37.29 -10.04
C LYS A 806 -17.64 -36.85 -10.52
N ASN A 807 -17.78 -36.46 -11.79
CA ASN A 807 -19.04 -35.92 -12.32
C ASN A 807 -20.19 -36.94 -12.30
N ARG A 808 -19.89 -38.24 -12.25
CA ARG A 808 -20.87 -39.32 -12.09
C ARG A 808 -21.18 -39.70 -10.63
N GLY A 809 -20.56 -39.03 -9.65
CA GLY A 809 -20.73 -39.33 -8.23
C GLY A 809 -20.13 -40.68 -7.81
N LEU A 810 -19.10 -41.15 -8.53
CA LEU A 810 -18.36 -42.38 -8.18
C LEU A 810 -17.24 -42.11 -7.19
N ILE A 811 -16.73 -40.88 -7.15
CA ILE A 811 -15.77 -40.39 -6.15
C ILE A 811 -16.51 -39.34 -5.32
N VAL A 812 -16.42 -39.45 -4.00
CA VAL A 812 -17.21 -38.65 -3.05
C VAL A 812 -16.30 -38.05 -1.99
N THR A 813 -16.65 -36.86 -1.50
CA THR A 813 -15.95 -36.22 -0.37
C THR A 813 -16.34 -36.87 0.97
N ALA A 814 -15.37 -36.98 1.88
CA ALA A 814 -15.60 -37.37 3.28
C ALA A 814 -15.81 -36.16 4.22
N LYS A 815 -15.93 -34.93 3.69
CA LYS A 815 -16.19 -33.73 4.50
C LYS A 815 -17.52 -33.89 5.23
N ARG A 816 -17.54 -33.55 6.52
CA ARG A 816 -18.76 -33.42 7.33
C ARG A 816 -18.69 -32.10 8.13
N PRO A 817 -19.79 -31.35 8.26
CA PRO A 817 -21.11 -31.54 7.64
C PRO A 817 -21.17 -31.02 6.19
N LEU A 818 -21.91 -31.69 5.30
CA LEU A 818 -22.08 -31.30 3.88
C LEU A 818 -23.22 -30.29 3.71
N SER A 819 -23.09 -29.39 2.74
CA SER A 819 -24.27 -28.67 2.24
C SER A 819 -25.17 -29.60 1.42
N ILE A 820 -26.47 -29.29 1.35
CA ILE A 820 -27.40 -30.09 0.54
C ILE A 820 -27.00 -30.06 -0.94
N GLU A 821 -26.45 -28.93 -1.41
CA GLU A 821 -25.94 -28.80 -2.77
C GLU A 821 -24.74 -29.73 -3.05
N GLU A 822 -23.75 -29.77 -2.14
CA GLU A 822 -22.60 -30.67 -2.26
C GLU A 822 -23.03 -32.14 -2.20
N ALA A 823 -23.98 -32.48 -1.34
CA ALA A 823 -24.52 -33.84 -1.26
C ALA A 823 -25.21 -34.28 -2.57
N ILE A 824 -25.90 -33.37 -3.26
CA ILE A 824 -26.49 -33.62 -4.58
C ILE A 824 -25.39 -33.77 -5.64
N LYS A 825 -24.40 -32.86 -5.66
CA LYS A 825 -23.25 -32.93 -6.59
C LYS A 825 -22.48 -34.24 -6.45
N CYS A 826 -22.33 -34.75 -5.22
CA CYS A 826 -21.69 -36.03 -4.95
C CYS A 826 -22.56 -37.27 -5.25
N GLY A 827 -23.80 -37.09 -5.72
CA GLY A 827 -24.71 -38.20 -6.00
C GLY A 827 -25.16 -38.99 -4.76
N LEU A 828 -25.12 -38.35 -3.58
CA LEU A 828 -25.53 -38.93 -2.30
C LEU A 828 -27.02 -38.80 -2.04
N PHE A 829 -27.72 -37.92 -2.77
CA PHE A 829 -29.17 -37.79 -2.71
C PHE A 829 -29.85 -38.69 -3.74
N ARG A 830 -30.77 -39.55 -3.28
CA ARG A 830 -31.64 -40.35 -4.17
C ARG A 830 -32.95 -39.63 -4.42
N THR A 831 -33.17 -39.23 -5.67
CA THR A 831 -34.41 -38.59 -6.15
C THR A 831 -35.67 -39.43 -5.91
N ASP A 832 -35.52 -40.76 -6.00
CA ASP A 832 -36.66 -41.68 -5.99
C ASP A 832 -37.19 -41.95 -4.58
N SER A 833 -36.31 -41.91 -3.57
CA SER A 833 -36.63 -42.17 -2.17
C SER A 833 -36.62 -40.92 -1.30
N GLY A 834 -36.06 -39.80 -1.77
CA GLY A 834 -35.92 -38.56 -0.99
C GLY A 834 -34.95 -38.68 0.18
N LYS A 835 -34.05 -39.67 0.16
CA LYS A 835 -33.12 -40.00 1.25
C LYS A 835 -31.68 -39.71 0.86
N PHE A 836 -30.87 -39.42 1.87
CA PHE A 836 -29.43 -39.22 1.75
C PHE A 836 -28.69 -40.50 2.12
N ALA A 837 -27.77 -40.93 1.26
CA ALA A 837 -26.87 -42.04 1.53
C ALA A 837 -25.66 -41.52 2.30
N ASP A 838 -25.43 -42.04 3.50
CA ASP A 838 -24.22 -41.78 4.26
C ASP A 838 -23.06 -42.66 3.71
N PRO A 839 -21.97 -42.05 3.21
CA PRO A 839 -20.83 -42.79 2.65
C PRO A 839 -20.08 -43.70 3.64
N GLU A 840 -20.02 -43.37 4.93
CA GLU A 840 -19.27 -44.19 5.90
C GLU A 840 -20.09 -45.35 6.46
N SER A 841 -21.36 -45.10 6.78
CA SER A 841 -22.24 -46.13 7.33
C SER A 841 -22.92 -46.98 6.25
N GLY A 842 -23.02 -46.47 5.02
CA GLY A 842 -23.79 -47.09 3.94
C GLY A 842 -25.31 -47.09 4.20
N GLU A 843 -25.77 -46.37 5.23
CA GLU A 843 -27.17 -46.26 5.62
C GLU A 843 -27.87 -45.10 4.89
N PHE A 844 -29.20 -45.18 4.79
CA PHE A 844 -30.02 -44.13 4.19
C PHE A 844 -30.73 -43.34 5.30
N HIS A 845 -30.50 -42.04 5.33
CA HIS A 845 -31.07 -41.11 6.30
C HIS A 845 -32.05 -40.15 5.65
N ASP A 846 -33.14 -39.86 6.36
CA ASP A 846 -34.06 -38.79 6.01
C ASP A 846 -33.41 -37.42 6.37
N LEU A 847 -33.89 -36.31 5.79
CA LEU A 847 -33.25 -34.99 5.96
C LEU A 847 -33.02 -34.61 7.44
N LEU A 848 -34.00 -34.85 8.31
CA LEU A 848 -33.89 -34.55 9.75
C LEU A 848 -32.90 -35.47 10.48
N GLN A 849 -32.84 -36.75 10.09
CA GLN A 849 -31.85 -37.68 10.64
C GLN A 849 -30.43 -37.34 10.19
N ALA A 850 -30.28 -36.89 8.95
CA ALA A 850 -29.02 -36.42 8.40
C ALA A 850 -28.54 -35.13 9.08
N ILE A 851 -29.44 -34.21 9.44
CA ILE A 851 -29.11 -33.00 10.21
C ILE A 851 -28.69 -33.37 11.64
N ASN A 852 -29.43 -34.25 12.32
CA ASN A 852 -29.12 -34.66 13.69
C ASN A 852 -27.82 -35.47 13.83
N LYS A 853 -27.38 -36.14 12.76
CA LYS A 853 -26.10 -36.87 12.70
C LYS A 853 -24.94 -36.00 12.19
N ASP A 854 -25.13 -34.69 12.08
CA ASP A 854 -24.17 -33.73 11.51
C ASP A 854 -23.65 -34.15 10.12
N PHE A 855 -24.47 -34.88 9.36
CA PHE A 855 -24.16 -35.24 7.97
C PHE A 855 -24.48 -34.09 7.02
N ILE A 856 -25.60 -33.39 7.26
CA ILE A 856 -26.03 -32.23 6.46
C ILE A 856 -26.08 -30.99 7.34
N ASN A 857 -25.46 -29.92 6.87
CA ASN A 857 -25.57 -28.62 7.51
C ASN A 857 -26.84 -27.89 7.07
N ALA A 858 -27.88 -27.93 7.90
CA ALA A 858 -29.15 -27.22 7.69
C ALA A 858 -28.98 -25.70 7.59
N GLU A 859 -27.87 -25.16 8.10
CA GLU A 859 -27.62 -23.73 8.11
C GLU A 859 -27.17 -23.15 6.78
N THR A 860 -26.52 -23.96 5.95
CA THR A 860 -25.96 -23.53 4.65
C THR A 860 -27.01 -23.36 3.57
N THR A 861 -28.25 -23.78 3.82
CA THR A 861 -29.32 -23.77 2.84
C THR A 861 -30.54 -23.05 3.37
N ALA A 862 -31.14 -22.22 2.53
CA ALA A 862 -32.36 -21.48 2.86
C ALA A 862 -33.37 -21.62 1.72
N ILE A 863 -34.65 -21.59 2.08
CA ILE A 863 -35.74 -21.49 1.11
C ILE A 863 -35.92 -20.02 0.78
N LYS A 864 -35.84 -19.68 -0.50
CA LYS A 864 -36.15 -18.34 -1.01
C LYS A 864 -37.64 -18.27 -1.31
N ASP A 865 -38.37 -17.43 -0.58
CA ASP A 865 -39.75 -17.12 -0.95
C ASP A 865 -39.72 -16.26 -2.24
N PRO A 866 -40.28 -16.75 -3.34
CA PRO A 866 -40.22 -16.05 -4.61
C PRO A 866 -41.09 -14.78 -4.63
N VAL A 867 -42.04 -14.57 -3.69
CA VAL A 867 -42.89 -13.37 -3.63
C VAL A 867 -42.22 -12.26 -2.83
N THR A 868 -41.68 -12.58 -1.65
CA THR A 868 -41.14 -11.61 -0.69
C THR A 868 -39.62 -11.43 -0.81
N GLY A 869 -38.94 -12.36 -1.48
CA GLY A 869 -37.47 -12.41 -1.52
C GLY A 869 -36.85 -12.82 -0.18
N GLN A 870 -37.66 -13.15 0.83
CA GLN A 870 -37.17 -13.54 2.16
C GLN A 870 -36.57 -14.94 2.14
N LEU A 871 -35.47 -15.11 2.88
CA LEU A 871 -34.80 -16.38 3.07
C LEU A 871 -35.29 -17.00 4.39
N LYS A 872 -35.86 -18.19 4.30
CA LYS A 872 -36.34 -18.97 5.45
C LYS A 872 -35.38 -20.13 5.70
N SER A 873 -35.01 -20.38 6.95
CA SER A 873 -34.10 -21.49 7.32
C SER A 873 -34.76 -22.86 7.09
N VAL A 874 -33.94 -23.88 6.84
CA VAL A 874 -34.44 -25.25 6.66
C VAL A 874 -35.14 -25.78 7.91
N ASN A 875 -34.65 -25.47 9.11
CA ASN A 875 -35.28 -25.93 10.37
C ASN A 875 -36.70 -25.36 10.55
N SER A 876 -36.90 -24.06 10.35
CA SER A 876 -38.23 -23.45 10.42
C SER A 876 -39.13 -23.91 9.26
N ALA A 877 -38.55 -24.25 8.11
CA ALA A 877 -39.28 -24.82 7.00
C ALA A 877 -39.77 -26.26 7.23
N ILE A 878 -39.05 -27.03 8.03
CA ILE A 878 -39.44 -28.36 8.48
C ILE A 878 -40.58 -28.26 9.50
N GLU A 879 -40.47 -27.34 10.47
CA GLU A 879 -41.50 -27.10 11.49
C GLU A 879 -42.84 -26.66 10.87
N ASP A 880 -42.78 -25.79 9.87
CA ASP A 880 -43.97 -25.29 9.17
C ASP A 880 -44.52 -26.27 8.10
N GLY A 881 -43.90 -27.44 7.93
CA GLY A 881 -44.33 -28.47 6.97
C GLY A 881 -44.12 -28.09 5.50
N THR A 882 -43.35 -27.04 5.22
CA THR A 882 -42.99 -26.64 3.84
C THR A 882 -42.01 -27.60 3.17
N ILE A 883 -41.25 -28.37 3.96
CA ILE A 883 -40.45 -29.51 3.49
C ILE A 883 -41.08 -30.79 4.04
N ASP A 884 -41.49 -31.70 3.16
CA ASP A 884 -41.91 -33.05 3.52
C ASP A 884 -40.67 -33.94 3.74
N ILE A 885 -40.40 -34.23 5.02
CA ILE A 885 -39.25 -35.04 5.48
C ILE A 885 -39.31 -36.47 4.91
N SER A 886 -40.51 -37.04 4.81
CA SER A 886 -40.72 -38.45 4.47
C SER A 886 -40.50 -38.76 2.99
N LYS A 887 -40.70 -37.75 2.12
CA LYS A 887 -40.59 -37.86 0.67
C LYS A 887 -39.45 -37.00 0.09
N GLY A 888 -38.77 -36.20 0.91
CA GLY A 888 -37.71 -35.30 0.47
C GLY A 888 -38.18 -34.28 -0.57
N ARG A 889 -39.35 -33.65 -0.33
CA ARG A 889 -39.96 -32.69 -1.27
C ARG A 889 -40.19 -31.34 -0.63
N VAL A 890 -39.92 -30.28 -1.38
CA VAL A 890 -40.14 -28.88 -1.00
C VAL A 890 -41.40 -28.36 -1.68
N LEU A 891 -42.30 -27.76 -0.92
CA LEU A 891 -43.49 -27.11 -1.43
C LEU A 891 -43.16 -25.69 -1.89
N ASP A 892 -43.42 -25.37 -3.15
CA ASP A 892 -43.31 -23.99 -3.64
C ASP A 892 -44.53 -23.16 -3.19
N PRO A 893 -44.34 -22.05 -2.46
CA PRO A 893 -45.43 -21.17 -2.03
C PRO A 893 -46.24 -20.57 -3.19
N LYS A 894 -45.60 -20.32 -4.35
CA LYS A 894 -46.27 -19.74 -5.53
C LYS A 894 -47.06 -20.75 -6.33
N SER A 895 -46.45 -21.87 -6.69
CA SER A 895 -47.09 -22.87 -7.57
C SER A 895 -47.91 -23.92 -6.82
N LYS A 896 -47.81 -23.98 -5.47
CA LYS A 896 -48.38 -25.02 -4.61
C LYS A 896 -48.02 -26.46 -5.04
N ARG A 897 -46.98 -26.61 -5.88
CA ARG A 897 -46.47 -27.91 -6.33
C ARG A 897 -45.29 -28.30 -5.44
N SER A 898 -45.24 -29.58 -5.08
CA SER A 898 -44.10 -30.16 -4.39
C SER A 898 -43.03 -30.54 -5.42
N TYR A 899 -41.84 -29.99 -5.28
CA TYR A 899 -40.66 -30.36 -6.05
C TYR A 899 -39.75 -31.24 -5.20
N SER A 900 -38.99 -32.14 -5.81
CA SER A 900 -37.91 -32.83 -5.10
C SER A 900 -36.78 -31.85 -4.76
N ILE A 901 -35.97 -32.12 -3.72
CA ILE A 901 -34.93 -31.20 -3.24
C ILE A 901 -33.94 -30.79 -4.35
N ASP A 902 -33.57 -31.71 -5.24
CA ASP A 902 -32.72 -31.48 -6.42
C ASP A 902 -33.37 -30.52 -7.43
N THR A 903 -34.63 -30.75 -7.78
CA THR A 903 -35.37 -29.89 -8.72
C THR A 903 -35.70 -28.52 -8.10
N ALA A 904 -35.88 -28.46 -6.78
CA ALA A 904 -36.05 -27.22 -6.04
C ALA A 904 -34.77 -26.38 -6.01
N MET A 905 -33.60 -27.00 -5.92
CA MET A 905 -32.29 -26.32 -5.99
C MET A 905 -32.02 -25.78 -7.40
N GLN A 906 -32.23 -26.59 -8.45
CA GLN A 906 -32.07 -26.14 -9.85
C GLN A 906 -32.99 -24.97 -10.22
N LYS A 907 -34.18 -24.89 -9.61
CA LYS A 907 -35.14 -23.80 -9.80
C LYS A 907 -34.89 -22.59 -8.90
N GLY A 908 -33.89 -22.64 -8.01
CA GLY A 908 -33.56 -21.56 -7.07
C GLY A 908 -34.62 -21.31 -5.98
N ILE A 909 -35.46 -22.32 -5.68
CA ILE A 909 -36.39 -22.30 -4.55
C ILE A 909 -35.62 -22.57 -3.26
N LEU A 910 -34.71 -23.55 -3.30
CA LEU A 910 -33.63 -23.69 -2.33
C LEU A 910 -32.43 -22.92 -2.86
N VAL A 911 -31.77 -22.16 -1.99
CA VAL A 911 -30.55 -21.42 -2.29
C VAL A 911 -29.55 -21.72 -1.18
N THR A 912 -28.34 -22.12 -1.57
CA THR A 912 -27.21 -22.24 -0.64
C THR A 912 -26.77 -20.83 -0.24
N VAL A 913 -26.87 -20.50 1.04
CA VAL A 913 -26.44 -19.23 1.60
C VAL A 913 -25.08 -19.47 2.24
N GLU A 914 -24.03 -18.95 1.63
CA GLU A 914 -22.72 -18.83 2.27
C GLU A 914 -22.86 -17.79 3.39
N LYS A 915 -22.90 -18.24 4.65
CA LYS A 915 -23.04 -17.34 5.79
C LYS A 915 -21.68 -16.67 6.06
N PRO A 916 -21.63 -15.34 6.24
CA PRO A 916 -20.40 -14.65 6.58
C PRO A 916 -19.87 -15.08 7.96
N LEU A 917 -18.55 -15.10 8.12
CA LEU A 917 -17.83 -15.58 9.30
C LEU A 917 -18.25 -14.93 10.63
N THR A 918 -18.72 -13.68 10.61
CA THR A 918 -19.26 -12.96 11.78
C THR A 918 -20.38 -13.76 12.45
N PHE A 919 -21.14 -14.50 11.65
CA PHE A 919 -22.21 -15.38 12.12
C PHE A 919 -21.65 -16.64 12.83
N GLN A 920 -20.61 -17.27 12.28
CA GLN A 920 -19.98 -18.46 12.89
C GLN A 920 -19.20 -18.11 14.17
N GLN A 921 -18.51 -16.97 14.21
CA GLN A 921 -17.85 -16.47 15.42
C GLN A 921 -18.86 -16.07 16.51
N ALA A 922 -20.01 -15.49 16.16
CA ALA A 922 -21.09 -15.17 17.10
C ALA A 922 -21.74 -16.43 17.71
N VAL A 923 -21.90 -17.49 16.92
CA VAL A 923 -22.39 -18.81 17.39
C VAL A 923 -21.37 -19.50 18.30
N ARG A 924 -20.08 -19.53 17.94
CA ARG A 924 -19.01 -20.11 18.80
C ARG A 924 -18.85 -19.38 20.13
N ARG A 925 -19.12 -18.07 20.18
CA ARG A 925 -19.11 -17.25 21.41
C ARG A 925 -20.39 -17.38 22.24
N GLY A 926 -21.29 -18.31 21.90
CA GLY A 926 -22.52 -18.60 22.66
C GLY A 926 -23.49 -17.42 22.73
N SER A 927 -23.42 -16.46 21.80
CA SER A 927 -24.16 -15.20 21.87
C SER A 927 -25.52 -15.23 21.16
N ILE A 928 -25.87 -16.35 20.51
CA ILE A 928 -27.14 -16.55 19.80
C ILE A 928 -27.61 -18.00 20.03
N ASP A 929 -28.78 -18.19 20.63
CA ASP A 929 -29.42 -19.51 20.77
C ASP A 929 -30.38 -19.75 19.60
N PHE A 930 -30.01 -20.68 18.71
CA PHE A 930 -30.60 -20.87 17.39
C PHE A 930 -31.90 -21.70 17.36
N LEU A 931 -32.31 -22.25 18.50
CA LEU A 931 -33.44 -23.18 18.58
C LEU A 931 -34.82 -22.54 18.42
N LYS A 932 -34.95 -21.20 18.31
CA LYS A 932 -36.27 -20.51 18.38
C LYS A 932 -36.57 -19.45 17.31
N GLY A 933 -35.89 -19.53 16.16
CA GLY A 933 -36.35 -19.01 14.85
C GLY A 933 -37.03 -17.63 14.78
N THR A 934 -36.27 -16.61 14.37
CA THR A 934 -36.63 -15.67 13.28
C THR A 934 -35.39 -14.85 12.93
N PHE A 935 -34.98 -14.85 11.66
CA PHE A 935 -33.90 -13.99 11.17
C PHE A 935 -34.47 -12.69 10.62
N LYS A 936 -34.00 -11.56 11.17
CA LYS A 936 -33.91 -10.27 10.46
C LYS A 936 -32.44 -9.87 10.41
N ASP A 937 -32.07 -9.23 9.32
CA ASP A 937 -30.76 -8.74 8.88
C ASP A 937 -29.67 -8.50 9.98
N PRO A 938 -28.37 -8.85 9.77
CA PRO A 938 -27.30 -8.73 10.78
C PRO A 938 -26.87 -7.31 11.18
N ARG A 939 -27.64 -6.28 10.85
CA ARG A 939 -27.32 -4.89 11.19
C ARG A 939 -28.02 -4.34 12.43
N THR A 940 -28.91 -5.09 13.09
CA THR A 940 -29.73 -4.52 14.17
C THR A 940 -30.19 -5.56 15.19
N MET A 941 -30.01 -5.23 16.48
CA MET A 941 -30.65 -5.81 17.67
C MET A 941 -30.19 -7.21 18.13
N ARG A 942 -29.48 -7.25 19.27
CA ARG A 942 -29.19 -8.46 20.05
C ARG A 942 -30.34 -8.67 21.05
N GLU A 943 -31.11 -9.74 20.93
CA GLU A 943 -32.15 -10.04 21.92
C GLU A 943 -31.53 -10.69 23.17
N CYS A 944 -31.79 -10.16 24.36
CA CYS A 944 -31.40 -10.76 25.65
C CYS A 944 -32.57 -10.75 26.64
N THR A 945 -32.65 -11.75 27.52
CA THR A 945 -33.60 -11.71 28.65
C THR A 945 -33.10 -10.81 29.77
N LEU A 946 -34.01 -10.33 30.63
CA LEU A 946 -33.64 -9.51 31.80
C LEU A 946 -32.71 -10.28 32.76
N GLU A 947 -32.95 -11.58 32.94
CA GLU A 947 -32.11 -12.44 33.77
C GLU A 947 -30.69 -12.59 33.21
N GLU A 948 -30.55 -12.78 31.89
CA GLU A 948 -29.24 -12.82 31.23
C GLU A 948 -28.53 -11.46 31.33
N ALA A 949 -29.25 -10.36 31.15
CA ALA A 949 -28.67 -9.02 31.23
C ALA A 949 -28.11 -8.69 32.63
N ILE A 950 -28.77 -9.17 33.70
CA ILE A 950 -28.25 -9.05 35.07
C ILE A 950 -27.06 -10.00 35.28
N LYS A 951 -27.16 -11.26 34.80
CA LYS A 951 -26.11 -12.27 34.95
C LYS A 951 -24.80 -11.90 34.25
N TYR A 952 -24.87 -11.23 33.10
CA TYR A 952 -23.72 -10.74 32.34
C TYR A 952 -23.25 -9.34 32.76
N GLU A 953 -23.74 -8.81 33.89
CA GLU A 953 -23.41 -7.47 34.40
C GLU A 953 -23.67 -6.32 33.40
N LEU A 954 -24.56 -6.54 32.42
CA LEU A 954 -24.97 -5.51 31.46
C LEU A 954 -25.90 -4.48 32.10
N ILE A 955 -26.66 -4.91 33.11
CA ILE A 955 -27.57 -4.08 33.91
C ILE A 955 -27.28 -4.35 35.38
N ASP A 956 -26.95 -3.30 36.13
CA ASP A 956 -26.85 -3.38 37.58
C ASP A 956 -28.25 -3.15 38.21
N PRO A 957 -28.80 -4.13 38.96
CA PRO A 957 -30.14 -4.05 39.52
C PRO A 957 -30.32 -2.97 40.61
N GLU A 958 -29.22 -2.44 41.17
CA GLU A 958 -29.26 -1.36 42.16
C GLU A 958 -29.29 0.04 41.51
N SER A 959 -28.61 0.23 40.37
CA SER A 959 -28.54 1.52 39.67
C SER A 959 -29.59 1.71 38.57
N ALA A 960 -30.01 0.62 37.92
CA ALA A 960 -31.04 0.69 36.90
C ALA A 960 -32.41 1.01 37.50
N VAL A 961 -33.18 1.84 36.79
CA VAL A 961 -34.50 2.29 37.20
C VAL A 961 -35.56 2.02 36.14
N VAL A 962 -36.78 1.78 36.59
CA VAL A 962 -37.96 1.54 35.75
C VAL A 962 -39.08 2.43 36.24
N LYS A 963 -39.81 3.00 35.29
CA LYS A 963 -40.95 3.86 35.61
C LYS A 963 -42.14 3.01 36.02
N ASP A 964 -42.64 3.22 37.22
CA ASP A 964 -43.84 2.53 37.72
C ASP A 964 -45.06 2.98 36.91
N PRO A 965 -45.80 2.06 36.26
CA PRO A 965 -46.99 2.41 35.49
C PRO A 965 -48.13 3.05 36.31
N LYS A 966 -48.15 2.85 37.64
CA LYS A 966 -49.23 3.36 38.51
C LYS A 966 -48.90 4.71 39.15
N THR A 967 -47.64 4.91 39.56
CA THR A 967 -47.22 6.12 40.27
C THR A 967 -46.49 7.12 39.39
N GLY A 968 -45.97 6.70 38.23
CA GLY A 968 -45.17 7.53 37.34
C GLY A 968 -43.75 7.82 37.85
N ASN A 969 -43.40 7.33 39.04
CA ASN A 969 -42.09 7.51 39.66
C ASN A 969 -41.10 6.44 39.19
N PHE A 970 -39.82 6.77 39.22
CA PHE A 970 -38.75 5.81 38.96
C PHE A 970 -38.50 4.92 40.19
N LEU A 971 -38.63 3.61 40.02
CA LEU A 971 -38.28 2.59 41.00
C LEU A 971 -37.00 1.89 40.57
N THR A 972 -36.16 1.47 41.53
CA THR A 972 -35.00 0.66 41.20
C THR A 972 -35.44 -0.70 40.66
N LEU A 973 -34.65 -1.27 39.74
CA LEU A 973 -34.97 -2.53 39.07
C LEU A 973 -35.18 -3.66 40.08
N LYS A 974 -34.38 -3.70 41.15
CA LYS A 974 -34.55 -4.65 42.27
C LYS A 974 -35.93 -4.56 42.94
N LYS A 975 -36.41 -3.35 43.22
CA LYS A 975 -37.74 -3.13 43.82
C LYS A 975 -38.87 -3.45 42.82
N ALA A 976 -38.67 -3.12 41.54
CA ALA A 976 -39.64 -3.44 40.50
C ALA A 976 -39.79 -4.96 40.28
N ILE A 977 -38.73 -5.74 40.46
CA ILE A 977 -38.76 -7.21 40.43
C ILE A 977 -39.46 -7.76 41.69
N THR A 978 -39.16 -7.25 42.89
CA THR A 978 -39.83 -7.72 44.13
C THR A 978 -41.32 -7.41 44.15
N ASP A 979 -41.72 -6.30 43.56
CA ASP A 979 -43.11 -5.85 43.50
C ASP A 979 -43.88 -6.50 42.33
N GLY A 980 -43.22 -7.35 41.53
CA GLY A 980 -43.82 -8.10 40.42
C GLY A 980 -44.23 -7.24 39.23
N ILE A 981 -43.65 -6.03 39.09
CA ILE A 981 -43.95 -5.07 38.00
C ILE A 981 -43.30 -5.56 36.69
N ILE A 982 -42.17 -6.29 36.78
CA ILE A 982 -41.40 -6.78 35.64
C ILE A 982 -41.20 -8.28 35.77
N ASP A 983 -41.43 -8.99 34.67
CA ASP A 983 -41.18 -10.43 34.56
C ASP A 983 -39.76 -10.66 34.03
N MET A 984 -39.00 -11.50 34.73
CA MET A 984 -37.59 -11.79 34.46
C MET A 984 -37.38 -12.54 33.14
N ASN A 985 -38.41 -13.23 32.64
CA ASN A 985 -38.34 -14.03 31.42
C ASN A 985 -38.63 -13.23 30.13
N LYS A 986 -38.91 -11.92 30.24
CA LYS A 986 -39.19 -11.09 29.07
C LYS A 986 -37.92 -10.74 28.30
N ARG A 987 -38.02 -10.79 26.97
CA ARG A 987 -36.92 -10.47 26.05
C ARG A 987 -36.88 -8.96 25.78
N ALA A 988 -35.67 -8.42 25.69
CA ALA A 988 -35.39 -7.08 25.23
C ALA A 988 -34.52 -7.14 23.98
N ALA A 989 -34.79 -6.23 23.05
CA ALA A 989 -33.92 -5.97 21.92
C ALA A 989 -32.87 -4.93 22.37
N LEU A 990 -31.62 -5.36 22.46
CA LEU A 990 -30.48 -4.55 22.86
C LEU A 990 -29.78 -4.08 21.57
N ASP A 991 -29.82 -2.78 21.30
CA ASP A 991 -29.10 -2.20 20.18
C ASP A 991 -27.64 -1.99 20.59
N PRO A 992 -26.66 -2.75 20.04
CA PRO A 992 -25.32 -2.74 20.59
C PRO A 992 -24.59 -1.43 20.35
N GLN A 993 -24.85 -0.69 19.25
CA GLN A 993 -24.20 0.58 18.94
C GLN A 993 -25.00 1.40 17.90
N THR A 994 -25.75 2.39 18.37
CA THR A 994 -26.26 3.48 17.52
C THR A 994 -25.74 4.83 18.00
N GLY A 995 -24.56 5.22 17.52
CA GLY A 995 -24.05 6.58 17.60
C GLY A 995 -22.85 6.79 18.52
N LYS A 996 -22.50 8.07 18.70
CA LYS A 996 -21.29 8.54 19.42
C LYS A 996 -21.34 8.30 20.94
N VAL A 997 -22.54 8.14 21.51
CA VAL A 997 -22.78 7.95 22.95
C VAL A 997 -23.51 6.62 23.19
N LYS A 998 -23.18 5.95 24.31
CA LYS A 998 -23.79 4.67 24.72
C LYS A 998 -25.27 4.86 25.09
N SER A 999 -26.16 4.02 24.55
CA SER A 999 -27.58 3.99 24.90
C SER A 999 -27.77 3.66 26.40
N LEU A 1000 -28.51 4.51 27.12
CA LEU A 1000 -28.81 4.37 28.55
C LEU A 1000 -30.21 3.80 28.83
N CYS A 1001 -30.97 3.42 27.80
CA CYS A 1001 -32.26 2.77 27.95
C CYS A 1001 -32.35 1.47 27.14
N ILE A 1002 -33.06 0.49 27.68
CA ILE A 1002 -33.33 -0.81 27.07
C ILE A 1002 -34.85 -0.99 27.01
N MET A 1003 -35.37 -1.31 25.82
CA MET A 1003 -36.80 -1.55 25.61
C MET A 1003 -37.09 -3.06 25.64
N PHE A 1004 -37.97 -3.47 26.55
CA PHE A 1004 -38.47 -4.84 26.65
C PHE A 1004 -39.77 -5.01 25.87
N GLU A 1005 -40.07 -6.24 25.44
CA GLU A 1005 -41.34 -6.56 24.79
C GLU A 1005 -42.53 -6.12 25.66
N GLN A 1006 -43.54 -5.50 25.02
CA GLN A 1006 -44.73 -4.85 25.62
C GLN A 1006 -44.55 -3.39 26.10
N GLY A 1007 -43.43 -2.74 25.78
CA GLY A 1007 -43.28 -1.28 25.96
C GLY A 1007 -42.76 -0.84 27.33
N THR A 1008 -42.22 -1.77 28.12
CA THR A 1008 -41.50 -1.44 29.36
C THR A 1008 -40.09 -0.96 29.02
N VAL A 1009 -39.75 0.26 29.42
CA VAL A 1009 -38.41 0.84 29.24
C VAL A 1009 -37.66 0.76 30.56
N VAL A 1010 -36.50 0.12 30.54
CA VAL A 1010 -35.56 0.07 31.67
C VAL A 1010 -34.44 1.05 31.38
N PHE A 1011 -34.24 2.01 32.28
CA PHE A 1011 -33.15 2.97 32.17
C PHE A 1011 -31.99 2.51 33.05
N LEU A 1012 -30.77 2.53 32.52
CA LEU A 1012 -29.55 2.21 33.28
C LEU A 1012 -29.29 3.25 34.39
N ARG A 1013 -29.85 4.45 34.24
CA ARG A 1013 -29.82 5.55 35.21
C ARG A 1013 -31.09 6.39 35.06
N GLU A 1014 -31.49 7.08 36.12
CA GLU A 1014 -32.59 8.05 36.08
C GLU A 1014 -32.39 9.12 35.00
N PRO A 1015 -33.31 9.22 34.02
CA PRO A 1015 -33.24 10.23 32.96
C PRO A 1015 -33.60 11.62 33.50
N LEU A 1016 -33.08 12.67 32.88
CA LEU A 1016 -33.42 14.05 33.23
C LEU A 1016 -34.82 14.39 32.72
N SER A 1017 -35.61 15.11 33.52
CA SER A 1017 -36.83 15.74 33.02
C SER A 1017 -36.49 16.93 32.13
N PHE A 1018 -37.37 17.25 31.19
CA PHE A 1018 -37.14 18.35 30.25
C PHE A 1018 -36.97 19.71 30.94
N ASP A 1019 -37.75 19.99 31.99
CA ASP A 1019 -37.63 21.25 32.74
C ASP A 1019 -36.27 21.37 33.43
N VAL A 1020 -35.81 20.29 34.09
CA VAL A 1020 -34.51 20.27 34.77
C VAL A 1020 -33.36 20.42 33.77
N ALA A 1021 -33.49 19.82 32.58
CA ALA A 1021 -32.49 19.98 31.51
C ALA A 1021 -32.39 21.43 31.00
N VAL A 1022 -33.50 22.17 30.96
CA VAL A 1022 -33.52 23.59 30.59
C VAL A 1022 -32.98 24.46 31.73
N GLU A 1023 -33.41 24.24 32.97
CA GLU A 1023 -32.97 25.00 34.14
C GLU A 1023 -31.46 24.87 34.41
N GLN A 1024 -30.90 23.67 34.20
CA GLN A 1024 -29.46 23.41 34.36
C GLN A 1024 -28.63 23.84 33.14
N GLY A 1025 -29.26 24.37 32.08
CA GLY A 1025 -28.58 24.83 30.87
C GLY A 1025 -28.01 23.71 30.00
N HIS A 1026 -28.45 22.46 30.21
CA HIS A 1026 -28.04 21.31 29.39
C HIS A 1026 -28.80 21.25 28.05
N LEU A 1027 -30.02 21.79 28.00
CA LEU A 1027 -30.76 21.97 26.76
C LEU A 1027 -30.76 23.45 26.36
N ASP A 1028 -30.10 23.78 25.24
CA ASP A 1028 -30.16 25.13 24.68
C ASP A 1028 -31.46 25.31 23.91
N THR A 1029 -32.35 26.14 24.46
CA THR A 1029 -33.69 26.38 23.90
C THR A 1029 -33.64 27.14 22.58
N THR A 1030 -32.56 27.86 22.27
CA THR A 1030 -32.44 28.60 21.00
C THR A 1030 -31.99 27.73 19.84
N THR A 1031 -31.14 26.74 20.11
CA THR A 1031 -30.58 25.84 19.09
C THR A 1031 -31.26 24.46 19.05
N GLY A 1032 -32.03 24.11 20.09
CA GLY A 1032 -32.73 22.82 20.20
C GLY A 1032 -31.80 21.63 20.45
N LYS A 1033 -30.57 21.89 20.91
CA LYS A 1033 -29.52 20.88 21.12
C LYS A 1033 -29.31 20.61 22.61
N PHE A 1034 -29.14 19.34 22.93
CA PHE A 1034 -28.88 18.85 24.28
C PHE A 1034 -27.39 18.53 24.44
N THR A 1035 -26.76 19.04 25.49
CA THR A 1035 -25.37 18.74 25.83
C THR A 1035 -25.34 17.77 27.01
N ASP A 1036 -24.79 16.57 26.79
CA ASP A 1036 -24.72 15.56 27.84
C ASP A 1036 -23.79 16.00 28.99
N PRO A 1037 -24.25 16.00 30.25
CA PRO A 1037 -23.45 16.39 31.41
C PRO A 1037 -22.15 15.60 31.60
N GLN A 1038 -22.07 14.35 31.11
CA GLN A 1038 -20.90 13.48 31.32
C GLN A 1038 -19.94 13.45 30.13
N SER A 1039 -20.44 13.17 28.92
CA SER A 1039 -19.59 13.10 27.72
C SER A 1039 -19.24 14.47 27.14
N LYS A 1040 -19.99 15.53 27.52
CA LYS A 1040 -19.95 16.87 26.91
C LYS A 1040 -20.26 16.88 25.40
N GLU A 1041 -20.81 15.79 24.87
CA GLU A 1041 -21.24 15.74 23.48
C GLU A 1041 -22.56 16.50 23.29
N VAL A 1042 -22.68 17.13 22.12
CA VAL A 1042 -23.88 17.88 21.73
C VAL A 1042 -24.72 17.00 20.81
N LEU A 1043 -25.93 16.67 21.28
CA LEU A 1043 -26.91 15.79 20.66
C LEU A 1043 -28.15 16.57 20.22
N THR A 1044 -28.87 16.07 19.23
CA THR A 1044 -30.23 16.58 18.94
C THR A 1044 -31.21 16.10 20.00
N LEU A 1045 -32.32 16.83 20.20
CA LEU A 1045 -33.35 16.44 21.17
C LEU A 1045 -33.91 15.03 20.89
N LYS A 1046 -34.05 14.65 19.60
CA LYS A 1046 -34.50 13.32 19.19
C LYS A 1046 -33.50 12.23 19.60
N GLU A 1047 -32.20 12.46 19.37
CA GLU A 1047 -31.14 11.52 19.74
C GLU A 1047 -31.04 11.34 21.26
N ALA A 1048 -31.13 12.44 22.02
CA ALA A 1048 -31.10 12.39 23.48
C ALA A 1048 -32.24 11.54 24.06
N ILE A 1049 -33.43 11.58 23.45
CA ILE A 1049 -34.58 10.76 23.87
C ILE A 1049 -34.39 9.30 23.47
N THR A 1050 -33.92 9.03 22.25
CA THR A 1050 -33.67 7.64 21.81
C THR A 1050 -32.58 6.95 22.62
N LEU A 1051 -31.61 7.71 23.13
CA LEU A 1051 -30.55 7.22 24.01
C LEU A 1051 -30.98 7.12 25.48
N GLY A 1052 -32.17 7.63 25.84
CA GLY A 1052 -32.70 7.59 27.20
C GLY A 1052 -32.08 8.60 28.17
N LEU A 1053 -31.52 9.70 27.67
CA LEU A 1053 -30.94 10.77 28.49
C LEU A 1053 -32.02 11.73 29.03
N ILE A 1054 -33.10 11.95 28.27
CA ILE A 1054 -34.26 12.77 28.65
C ILE A 1054 -35.50 11.89 28.73
N ASP A 1055 -36.33 12.07 29.77
CA ASP A 1055 -37.60 11.34 29.91
C ASP A 1055 -38.60 11.76 28.81
N PRO A 1056 -38.98 10.86 27.88
CA PRO A 1056 -39.94 11.16 26.81
C PRO A 1056 -41.34 11.53 27.32
N ASP A 1057 -41.65 11.14 28.55
CA ASP A 1057 -42.95 11.35 29.17
C ASP A 1057 -43.02 12.63 29.99
N SER A 1058 -41.92 13.40 30.11
CA SER A 1058 -41.90 14.67 30.85
C SER A 1058 -42.52 15.85 30.08
N VAL A 1059 -42.79 15.68 28.78
CA VAL A 1059 -43.25 16.75 27.88
C VAL A 1059 -44.41 16.29 27.02
N LEU A 1060 -45.40 17.17 26.87
CA LEU A 1060 -46.50 17.00 25.93
C LEU A 1060 -46.53 18.15 24.92
N VAL A 1061 -46.75 17.79 23.65
CA VAL A 1061 -46.94 18.71 22.53
C VAL A 1061 -48.43 18.74 22.18
N LYS A 1062 -49.03 19.93 22.14
CA LYS A 1062 -50.46 20.12 21.83
C LYS A 1062 -50.68 20.14 20.31
N ASP A 1063 -51.46 19.19 19.80
CA ASP A 1063 -52.02 19.26 18.44
C ASP A 1063 -53.37 19.99 18.50
N MET A 1064 -53.37 21.27 18.15
CA MET A 1064 -54.53 22.16 18.22
C MET A 1064 -55.64 21.78 17.23
N ALA A 1065 -55.28 21.30 16.03
CA ALA A 1065 -56.25 20.92 15.00
C ALA A 1065 -57.03 19.66 15.35
N LYS A 1066 -56.37 18.66 15.97
CA LYS A 1066 -56.99 17.40 16.39
C LYS A 1066 -57.41 17.38 17.87
N LYS A 1067 -57.17 18.48 18.59
CA LYS A 1067 -57.35 18.61 20.04
C LYS A 1067 -56.80 17.39 20.79
N LYS A 1068 -55.55 17.00 20.49
CA LYS A 1068 -54.90 15.84 21.09
C LYS A 1068 -53.51 16.18 21.65
N LEU A 1069 -53.19 15.63 22.81
CA LEU A 1069 -51.85 15.71 23.39
C LEU A 1069 -50.96 14.60 22.83
N LEU A 1070 -49.78 14.97 22.36
CA LEU A 1070 -48.79 14.07 21.77
C LEU A 1070 -47.52 14.05 22.63
N LYS A 1071 -46.96 12.86 22.86
CA LYS A 1071 -45.63 12.72 23.44
C LYS A 1071 -44.55 13.05 22.40
N LEU A 1072 -43.33 13.36 22.85
CA LEU A 1072 -42.22 13.70 21.95
C LEU A 1072 -41.97 12.63 20.86
N PRO A 1073 -41.89 11.31 21.15
CA PRO A 1073 -41.70 10.30 20.10
C PRO A 1073 -42.87 10.18 19.11
N GLU A 1074 -44.08 10.56 19.52
CA GLU A 1074 -45.24 10.66 18.60
C GLU A 1074 -45.22 11.95 17.79
N ALA A 1075 -44.81 13.07 18.40
CA ALA A 1075 -44.72 14.38 17.76
C ALA A 1075 -43.69 14.38 16.62
N PHE A 1076 -42.52 13.77 16.83
CA PHE A 1076 -41.51 13.58 15.78
C PHE A 1076 -42.02 12.70 14.64
N ARG A 1077 -42.67 11.57 14.96
CA ARG A 1077 -43.24 10.66 13.94
C ARG A 1077 -44.34 11.31 13.11
N LYS A 1078 -45.12 12.20 13.71
CA LYS A 1078 -46.22 12.93 13.04
C LYS A 1078 -45.76 14.23 12.38
N GLY A 1079 -44.48 14.61 12.53
CA GLY A 1079 -43.93 15.85 11.98
C GLY A 1079 -44.48 17.13 12.63
N VAL A 1080 -45.05 17.03 13.83
CA VAL A 1080 -45.51 18.20 14.61
C VAL A 1080 -44.31 18.92 15.25
N MET A 1081 -43.20 18.21 15.44
CA MET A 1081 -41.93 18.77 15.91
C MET A 1081 -40.78 18.36 14.98
N ASP A 1082 -39.90 19.30 14.67
CA ASP A 1082 -38.71 19.12 13.84
C ASP A 1082 -37.65 18.29 14.60
N SER A 1083 -37.07 17.28 13.93
CA SER A 1083 -36.09 16.37 14.52
C SER A 1083 -34.74 17.02 14.83
N ASP A 1084 -34.36 18.04 14.06
CA ASP A 1084 -32.97 18.54 14.06
C ASP A 1084 -32.85 19.86 14.83
N LYS A 1085 -33.87 20.72 14.73
CA LYS A 1085 -33.90 22.06 15.35
C LYS A 1085 -34.89 22.18 16.51
N GLY A 1086 -35.74 21.17 16.75
CA GLY A 1086 -36.72 21.20 17.84
C GLY A 1086 -37.86 22.23 17.68
N ASN A 1087 -38.08 22.75 16.47
CA ASN A 1087 -39.18 23.69 16.19
C ASN A 1087 -40.54 22.96 16.25
N VAL A 1088 -41.58 23.63 16.72
CA VAL A 1088 -42.93 23.06 16.85
C VAL A 1088 -43.86 23.71 15.83
N LEU A 1089 -44.58 22.89 15.08
CA LEU A 1089 -45.58 23.31 14.10
C LEU A 1089 -46.93 23.51 14.79
N ASP A 1090 -47.46 24.73 14.75
CA ASP A 1090 -48.86 24.96 15.08
C ASP A 1090 -49.73 24.42 13.94
N THR A 1091 -50.51 23.37 14.23
CA THR A 1091 -51.33 22.66 13.24
C THR A 1091 -52.53 23.47 12.75
N VAL A 1092 -52.93 24.55 13.45
CA VAL A 1092 -54.04 25.43 13.02
C VAL A 1092 -53.53 26.57 12.14
N SER A 1093 -52.47 27.26 12.57
CA SER A 1093 -51.92 28.38 11.80
C SER A 1093 -50.91 27.97 10.73
N SER A 1094 -50.47 26.71 10.73
CA SER A 1094 -49.39 26.17 9.89
C SER A 1094 -48.06 26.95 10.02
N LYS A 1095 -47.86 27.67 11.13
CA LYS A 1095 -46.61 28.39 11.43
C LYS A 1095 -45.69 27.54 12.29
N LEU A 1096 -44.40 27.59 11.96
CA LEU A 1096 -43.34 26.99 12.77
C LEU A 1096 -42.90 27.98 13.85
N HIS A 1097 -43.04 27.58 15.11
CA HIS A 1097 -42.55 28.30 16.26
C HIS A 1097 -41.23 27.70 16.74
N SER A 1098 -40.28 28.56 17.09
CA SER A 1098 -39.07 28.13 17.81
C SER A 1098 -39.46 27.57 19.17
N LEU A 1099 -38.63 26.68 19.72
CA LEU A 1099 -38.89 26.04 21.01
C LEU A 1099 -39.19 27.03 22.17
N PRO A 1100 -38.52 28.20 22.29
CA PRO A 1100 -38.85 29.19 23.31
C PRO A 1100 -40.24 29.81 23.10
N ASN A 1101 -40.56 30.22 21.86
CA ASN A 1101 -41.88 30.78 21.52
C ASN A 1101 -42.98 29.73 21.68
N ALA A 1102 -42.70 28.45 21.41
CA ALA A 1102 -43.66 27.37 21.57
C ALA A 1102 -43.98 27.08 23.05
N ILE A 1103 -43.02 27.26 23.96
CA ILE A 1103 -43.24 27.18 25.41
C ILE A 1103 -44.05 28.40 25.88
N GLU A 1104 -43.71 29.61 25.44
CA GLU A 1104 -44.41 30.84 25.81
C GLU A 1104 -45.89 30.87 25.34
N ILE A 1105 -46.16 30.36 24.14
CA ILE A 1105 -47.51 30.24 23.58
C ILE A 1105 -48.26 29.05 24.19
N GLY A 1106 -47.56 28.16 24.92
CA GLY A 1106 -48.13 26.99 25.57
C GLY A 1106 -48.44 25.82 24.63
N LEU A 1107 -47.80 25.77 23.44
CA LEU A 1107 -47.86 24.63 22.50
C LEU A 1107 -47.08 23.41 23.00
N VAL A 1108 -46.02 23.64 23.77
CA VAL A 1108 -45.30 22.63 24.54
C VAL A 1108 -45.64 22.83 26.01
N THR A 1109 -46.05 21.77 26.69
CA THR A 1109 -46.48 21.86 28.09
C THR A 1109 -45.75 20.81 28.92
N THR A 1110 -45.15 21.29 30.01
CA THR A 1110 -44.46 20.49 31.03
C THR A 1110 -45.13 20.54 32.39
N HIS A 1111 -45.99 21.54 32.62
CA HIS A 1111 -46.79 21.75 33.83
C HIS A 1111 -48.27 21.40 33.62
N GLY A 1112 -49.07 21.43 34.69
CA GLY A 1112 -50.51 21.14 34.64
C GLY A 1112 -51.26 21.97 33.60
N LEU A 1113 -52.23 21.34 32.93
CA LEU A 1113 -53.09 22.00 31.95
C LEU A 1113 -54.15 22.86 32.66
N SER A 1114 -54.65 23.90 31.99
CA SER A 1114 -55.82 24.61 32.51
C SER A 1114 -57.06 23.71 32.51
N LEU A 1115 -58.06 23.99 33.36
CA LEU A 1115 -59.29 23.21 33.40
C LEU A 1115 -60.01 23.18 32.05
N ILE A 1116 -60.00 24.30 31.32
CA ILE A 1116 -60.63 24.44 30.00
C ILE A 1116 -59.88 23.59 28.97
N GLU A 1117 -58.55 23.65 28.95
CA GLU A 1117 -57.74 22.80 28.07
C GLU A 1117 -57.90 21.32 28.42
N GLY A 1118 -57.95 20.95 29.69
CA GLY A 1118 -58.19 19.56 30.11
C GLY A 1118 -59.51 18.98 29.58
N LEU A 1119 -60.54 19.83 29.43
CA LEU A 1119 -61.80 19.46 28.80
C LEU A 1119 -61.68 19.40 27.27
N ASP A 1120 -61.05 20.41 26.66
CA ASP A 1120 -60.88 20.51 25.20
C ASP A 1120 -60.03 19.39 24.61
N PHE A 1121 -58.98 18.96 25.33
CA PHE A 1121 -58.08 17.87 24.93
C PHE A 1121 -58.59 16.47 25.36
N GLY A 1122 -59.82 16.38 25.86
CA GLY A 1122 -60.48 15.10 26.13
C GLY A 1122 -59.91 14.32 27.31
N LEU A 1123 -59.30 14.99 28.30
CA LEU A 1123 -58.79 14.35 29.51
C LEU A 1123 -59.89 14.02 30.53
N TYR A 1124 -61.05 14.66 30.40
CA TYR A 1124 -62.21 14.40 31.24
C TYR A 1124 -63.16 13.39 30.58
N ASN A 1125 -63.48 12.32 31.29
CA ASN A 1125 -64.51 11.39 30.85
C ASN A 1125 -65.88 11.80 31.46
N PRO A 1126 -66.85 12.27 30.65
CA PRO A 1126 -68.14 12.75 31.16
C PRO A 1126 -68.99 11.63 31.79
N THR A 1127 -68.72 10.38 31.44
CA THR A 1127 -69.45 9.21 31.96
C THR A 1127 -68.96 8.77 33.34
N THR A 1128 -67.67 8.95 33.64
CA THR A 1128 -67.07 8.48 34.91
C THR A 1128 -66.72 9.61 35.86
N GLY A 1129 -66.82 10.88 35.42
CA GLY A 1129 -66.51 12.06 36.24
C GLY A 1129 -65.03 12.21 36.61
N SER A 1130 -64.14 11.44 35.96
CA SER A 1130 -62.72 11.33 36.30
C SER A 1130 -61.82 11.91 35.22
N PHE A 1131 -60.72 12.53 35.64
CA PHE A 1131 -59.63 12.95 34.76
C PHE A 1131 -58.64 11.81 34.53
N THR A 1132 -58.14 11.71 33.30
CA THR A 1132 -57.05 10.80 32.92
C THR A 1132 -55.75 11.56 32.82
N ASP A 1133 -54.71 11.07 33.48
CA ASP A 1133 -53.37 11.66 33.41
C ASP A 1133 -52.71 11.34 32.05
N PRO A 1134 -52.32 12.36 31.24
CA PRO A 1134 -51.67 12.15 29.96
C PRO A 1134 -50.16 11.86 30.07
N PHE A 1135 -49.51 12.07 31.22
CA PHE A 1135 -48.08 11.83 31.43
C PHE A 1135 -47.77 10.36 31.81
N CYS A 1136 -48.76 9.60 32.28
CA CYS A 1136 -48.61 8.17 32.62
C CYS A 1136 -49.08 7.26 31.47
N THR A 1137 -48.25 6.33 30.98
CA THR A 1137 -48.65 5.46 29.84
C THR A 1137 -48.05 4.06 29.87
N SER A 1138 -48.49 3.22 30.79
CA SER A 1138 -48.45 1.79 30.47
C SER A 1138 -49.64 1.06 31.09
N GLY A 1139 -50.47 0.51 30.21
CA GLY A 1139 -51.71 -0.20 30.55
C GLY A 1139 -52.82 0.12 29.57
N GLY A 1140 -53.56 -0.90 29.12
CA GLY A 1140 -54.72 -0.73 28.23
C GLY A 1140 -55.75 0.25 28.80
N VAL A 1141 -56.75 0.61 28.00
CA VAL A 1141 -57.81 1.58 28.34
C VAL A 1141 -58.49 1.35 29.72
N MET A 1142 -58.36 0.14 30.27
CA MET A 1142 -58.88 -0.29 31.57
C MET A 1142 -58.01 0.09 32.79
N GLU A 1143 -56.71 0.35 32.63
CA GLU A 1143 -55.73 0.48 33.75
C GLU A 1143 -55.27 1.93 34.04
N ARG A 1144 -55.79 2.91 33.28
CA ARG A 1144 -55.42 4.32 33.46
C ARG A 1144 -55.89 4.85 34.82
N ARG A 1145 -54.98 5.48 35.57
CA ARG A 1145 -55.25 6.15 36.85
C ARG A 1145 -56.36 7.20 36.65
N ARG A 1146 -57.50 6.98 37.31
CA ARG A 1146 -58.66 7.88 37.30
C ARG A 1146 -58.52 8.82 38.49
N LEU A 1147 -58.32 10.10 38.21
CA LEU A 1147 -58.18 11.13 39.25
C LEU A 1147 -59.51 11.87 39.39
N ASN A 1148 -59.94 12.08 40.63
CA ASN A 1148 -61.00 13.05 40.90
C ASN A 1148 -60.48 14.47 40.71
N LEU A 1149 -61.35 15.47 40.48
CA LEU A 1149 -60.91 16.86 40.25
C LEU A 1149 -60.01 17.39 41.40
N THR A 1150 -60.33 17.05 42.64
CA THR A 1150 -59.53 17.42 43.82
C THR A 1150 -58.16 16.74 43.85
N GLU A 1151 -58.06 15.52 43.33
CA GLU A 1151 -56.81 14.77 43.24
C GLU A 1151 -55.97 15.23 42.05
N ALA A 1152 -56.61 15.61 40.93
CA ALA A 1152 -55.96 16.17 39.75
C ALA A 1152 -55.34 17.54 40.04
N ILE A 1153 -55.99 18.37 40.86
CA ILE A 1153 -55.42 19.65 41.33
C ILE A 1153 -54.24 19.38 42.29
N LYS A 1154 -54.39 18.43 43.23
CA LYS A 1154 -53.31 18.06 44.16
C LYS A 1154 -52.09 17.43 43.48
N SER A 1155 -52.30 16.71 42.38
CA SER A 1155 -51.22 16.12 41.59
C SER A 1155 -50.58 17.09 40.60
N GLY A 1156 -51.01 18.37 40.59
CA GLY A 1156 -50.50 19.37 39.65
C GLY A 1156 -50.91 19.13 38.20
N LEU A 1157 -51.90 18.27 37.93
CA LEU A 1157 -52.39 17.94 36.59
C LEU A 1157 -53.24 19.07 36.01
N ILE A 1158 -54.05 19.69 36.87
CA ILE A 1158 -54.91 20.82 36.53
C ILE A 1158 -54.46 22.00 37.36
N ASP A 1159 -54.05 23.07 36.70
CA ASP A 1159 -53.70 24.32 37.37
C ASP A 1159 -54.99 25.13 37.64
N PRO A 1160 -55.35 25.38 38.93
CA PRO A 1160 -56.52 26.19 39.26
C PRO A 1160 -56.31 27.68 38.96
N SER A 1161 -55.07 28.15 38.80
CA SER A 1161 -54.75 29.58 38.66
C SER A 1161 -55.15 30.19 37.31
N THR A 1162 -55.30 29.37 36.28
CA THR A 1162 -55.59 29.79 34.89
C THR A 1162 -57.09 29.77 34.54
N SER A 1163 -57.96 29.47 35.51
CA SER A 1163 -59.41 29.30 35.31
C SER A 1163 -60.26 30.53 35.67
N VAL A 1164 -59.90 31.70 35.11
CA VAL A 1164 -60.74 32.92 35.17
C VAL A 1164 -61.62 33.01 33.94
#